data_AF-A0A2H4SUK1-F1
#
_entry.id   AF-A0A2H4SUK1-F1
#
_cell.length_a   1.000
_cell.length_b   1.000
_cell.length_c   1.000
_cell.angle_alpha   90.00
_cell.angle_beta   90.00
_cell.angle_gamma   90.00
#
_symmetry.space_group_name_H-M   'P 1'
#
loop_
_entity.id
_entity.type
_entity.pdbx_description
1 polymer ?
#
loop_
_entity_poly.entity_id
_entity_poly.type
_entity_poly.pdbx_seq_one_letter_code
_entity_poly.pdbx_strand_id
1 'polypeptide(L)'
;MARTQPTAEPQVTYSSGRADDGTPDLRILHYNDVYHVDPSSAEPVGGFPRFMTLCKEYRDGSQFAGQSKLITLFSGDAFNPSLESSVTKGKHMVPVLNAIGTDVACVGNHDFDFGVKQFEALAEKCKFPWLIANVLDPALGQDVPLGNAKPTHMLTSSNGVKIGLIGLGEREWLATINSLPPNLIYKSASATAKELIPGLRAEGAEIIICLSHMREPNDVKLAEQTDGLIDIILGGHDHFYNHQLVRGTHVLRSGTDFKNLSYIEARRRREHVDKWDFDIWRRDVTSQVKEHYPSTKLVANLTADLKKSLAKPIGWCAMPLDARFSTVRTKESNIGNFVCDIMRQHYHADCCIMAAGTIRGDQIYPPGAVRIKDVTTCFPFEDPVVLLRVTGQAIWDAIENGVSTYPAQEGRFPQVSNIVFSFDPARERNKRVLSLELGGKPLELDRKYLLATRGYMGRGKDGFDSLLVQSEGGQAEELVDEENGILISTMLRQYFMALRTVGKWRKLSEHWETVASKLKSNTTQARALAPSDDLERSLTLSRESSRLSDADRTDSWHDFILARLGHSKTPHDDDDEDDRGLHELAEDGVADGAPPQAAEPDVGADPDNEMDIEILLLRKFWARWTRKAGITSSVCEPAGDGGCLVDWTRLIAPTVEGRITMVESKS
;
A
#
# COMPACT_ATOMS: atom_id res chain seq x y z
N MET A 1 17.12 14.70 -8.29
CA MET A 1 17.51 13.60 -9.20
C MET A 1 16.28 13.21 -10.00
N ALA A 2 16.37 13.16 -11.33
CA ALA A 2 15.26 12.69 -12.17
C ALA A 2 14.96 11.23 -11.79
N ARG A 3 13.72 10.92 -11.39
CA ARG A 3 13.31 9.54 -11.11
C ARG A 3 13.43 8.75 -12.41
N THR A 4 14.41 7.86 -12.49
CA THR A 4 14.50 6.84 -13.53
C THR A 4 13.20 6.04 -13.51
N GLN A 5 12.57 5.88 -14.67
CA GLN A 5 11.36 5.06 -14.78
C GLN A 5 11.69 3.61 -14.38
N PRO A 6 10.77 2.92 -13.66
CA PRO A 6 10.92 1.50 -13.38
C PRO A 6 11.14 0.69 -14.66
N THR A 7 11.99 -0.33 -14.59
CA THR A 7 12.33 -1.18 -15.75
C THR A 7 12.31 -2.65 -15.35
N ALA A 8 11.85 -3.52 -16.27
CA ALA A 8 11.89 -4.96 -16.07
C ALA A 8 13.32 -5.52 -16.00
N GLU A 9 14.33 -4.78 -16.47
CA GLU A 9 15.73 -5.23 -16.51
C GLU A 9 16.43 -5.11 -15.14
N PRO A 10 17.46 -5.94 -14.83
CA PRO A 10 18.17 -5.85 -13.56
C PRO A 10 18.93 -4.53 -13.47
N GLN A 11 18.83 -3.86 -12.33
CA GLN A 11 19.58 -2.64 -12.05
C GLN A 11 20.65 -2.94 -11.00
N VAL A 12 21.91 -2.57 -11.28
CA VAL A 12 22.98 -2.71 -10.31
C VAL A 12 22.74 -1.74 -9.16
N THR A 13 22.52 -2.26 -7.97
CA THR A 13 22.42 -1.50 -6.72
C THR A 13 23.81 -1.31 -6.12
N TYR A 14 24.61 -2.37 -6.10
CA TYR A 14 25.98 -2.35 -5.62
C TYR A 14 26.80 -3.38 -6.41
N SER A 15 28.05 -3.06 -6.71
CA SER A 15 29.00 -4.04 -7.24
C SER A 15 30.30 -4.02 -6.47
N SER A 16 30.79 -5.21 -6.17
CA SER A 16 32.13 -5.43 -5.61
C SER A 16 33.23 -5.30 -6.67
N GLY A 17 32.88 -5.15 -7.95
CA GLY A 17 33.79 -5.26 -9.08
C GLY A 17 34.15 -6.71 -9.44
N ARG A 18 33.49 -7.69 -8.81
CA ARG A 18 33.76 -9.13 -9.00
C ARG A 18 32.57 -9.92 -9.55
N ALA A 19 31.54 -9.25 -10.06
CA ALA A 19 30.38 -9.92 -10.68
C ALA A 19 30.81 -10.88 -11.80
N ASP A 20 31.85 -10.54 -12.57
CA ASP A 20 32.38 -11.36 -13.66
C ASP A 20 33.47 -12.35 -13.21
N ASP A 21 33.83 -12.39 -11.92
CA ASP A 21 34.89 -13.24 -11.35
C ASP A 21 34.36 -14.64 -11.01
N GLY A 22 33.96 -15.37 -12.06
CA GLY A 22 33.48 -16.75 -11.94
C GLY A 22 32.13 -16.90 -11.22
N THR A 23 31.81 -18.15 -10.87
CA THR A 23 30.52 -18.48 -10.24
C THR A 23 30.50 -18.01 -8.78
N PRO A 24 29.40 -17.39 -8.32
CA PRO A 24 29.27 -16.99 -6.93
C PRO A 24 29.20 -18.19 -5.99
N ASP A 25 29.73 -18.04 -4.78
CA ASP A 25 29.65 -19.05 -3.72
C ASP A 25 28.20 -19.21 -3.23
N LEU A 26 27.47 -18.10 -3.12
CA LEU A 26 26.06 -18.06 -2.71
C LEU A 26 25.24 -17.16 -3.63
N ARG A 27 23.99 -17.56 -3.82
CA ARG A 27 22.98 -16.83 -4.57
C ARG A 27 21.77 -16.64 -3.67
N ILE A 28 21.38 -15.40 -3.44
CA ILE A 28 20.34 -15.05 -2.48
C ILE A 28 19.30 -14.17 -3.18
N LEU A 29 18.02 -14.46 -2.95
CA LEU A 29 16.90 -13.60 -3.31
C LEU A 29 16.28 -13.05 -2.02
N HIS A 30 16.13 -11.73 -1.94
CA HIS A 30 15.57 -11.05 -0.77
C HIS A 30 14.38 -10.17 -1.12
N TYR A 31 13.32 -10.28 -0.31
CA TYR A 31 12.13 -9.43 -0.35
C TYR A 31 11.58 -9.21 1.07
N ASN A 32 10.71 -8.23 1.24
CA ASN A 32 10.15 -7.81 2.53
C ASN A 32 8.78 -7.15 2.30
N ASP A 33 7.96 -7.05 3.36
CA ASP A 33 6.70 -6.29 3.41
C ASP A 33 5.77 -6.60 2.22
N VAL A 34 5.07 -7.73 2.27
CA VAL A 34 4.19 -8.19 1.18
C VAL A 34 2.76 -8.37 1.64
N TYR A 35 1.92 -7.38 1.34
CA TYR A 35 0.54 -7.37 1.82
C TYR A 35 -0.44 -7.74 0.72
N HIS A 36 -0.20 -7.28 -0.50
CA HIS A 36 -1.11 -7.43 -1.62
C HIS A 36 -0.64 -8.47 -2.64
N VAL A 37 -1.50 -9.44 -2.96
CA VAL A 37 -1.21 -10.47 -3.98
C VAL A 37 -1.50 -9.98 -5.41
N ASP A 38 -2.43 -9.04 -5.55
CA ASP A 38 -2.80 -8.41 -6.82
C ASP A 38 -1.83 -7.25 -7.17
N PRO A 39 -1.66 -6.93 -8.46
CA PRO A 39 -0.85 -5.77 -8.87
C PRO A 39 -1.51 -4.44 -8.51
N SER A 40 -0.68 -3.43 -8.23
CA SER A 40 -1.08 -2.04 -8.06
C SER A 40 -1.34 -1.34 -9.40
N SER A 41 -2.00 -0.18 -9.35
CA SER A 41 -2.37 0.60 -10.54
C SER A 41 -1.23 1.41 -11.18
N ALA A 42 -0.06 1.46 -10.54
CA ALA A 42 1.06 2.30 -10.98
C ALA A 42 2.38 1.52 -10.98
N GLU A 43 3.29 1.87 -11.89
CA GLU A 43 4.61 1.22 -11.97
C GLU A 43 5.52 1.58 -10.78
N PRO A 44 6.34 0.64 -10.29
CA PRO A 44 6.30 -0.80 -10.59
C PRO A 44 5.01 -1.45 -10.06
N VAL A 45 4.29 -2.17 -10.93
CA VAL A 45 2.95 -2.68 -10.59
C VAL A 45 2.96 -3.78 -9.52
N GLY A 46 4.05 -4.55 -9.39
CA GLY A 46 4.13 -5.65 -8.43
C GLY A 46 3.22 -6.83 -8.79
N GLY A 47 2.60 -7.40 -7.75
CA GLY A 47 1.71 -8.55 -7.85
C GLY A 47 2.45 -9.89 -7.86
N PHE A 48 1.92 -10.83 -7.07
CA PHE A 48 2.53 -12.15 -6.86
C PHE A 48 2.78 -12.93 -8.16
N PRO A 49 1.90 -12.94 -9.18
CA PRO A 49 2.15 -13.71 -10.40
C PRO A 49 3.36 -13.23 -11.21
N ARG A 50 3.61 -11.91 -11.28
CA ARG A 50 4.78 -11.35 -11.99
C ARG A 50 6.04 -11.54 -11.17
N PHE A 51 5.95 -11.33 -9.85
CA PHE A 51 7.04 -11.60 -8.92
C PHE A 51 7.52 -13.05 -9.03
N MET A 52 6.59 -14.00 -9.13
CA MET A 52 6.93 -15.42 -9.31
C MET A 52 7.65 -15.73 -10.62
N THR A 53 7.35 -15.00 -11.70
CA THR A 53 8.12 -15.10 -12.94
C THR A 53 9.58 -14.75 -12.71
N LEU A 54 9.86 -13.66 -11.99
CA LEU A 54 11.23 -13.26 -11.67
C LEU A 54 11.91 -14.26 -10.71
N CYS A 55 11.20 -14.73 -9.69
CA CYS A 55 11.73 -15.78 -8.80
C CYS A 55 12.14 -17.02 -9.57
N LYS A 56 11.33 -17.46 -10.54
CA LYS A 56 11.65 -18.60 -11.41
C LYS A 56 12.76 -18.31 -12.39
N GLU A 57 12.85 -17.09 -12.92
CA GLU A 57 13.99 -16.68 -13.74
C GLU A 57 15.31 -16.87 -12.99
N TYR A 58 15.41 -16.41 -11.74
CA TYR A 58 16.60 -16.63 -10.92
C TYR A 58 16.79 -18.08 -10.49
N ARG A 59 15.71 -18.80 -10.21
CA ARG A 59 15.82 -20.18 -9.69
C ARG A 59 16.17 -21.19 -10.77
N ASP A 60 15.52 -21.08 -11.93
CA ASP A 60 15.48 -22.11 -12.97
C ASP A 60 16.05 -21.63 -14.32
N GLY A 61 16.43 -20.35 -14.45
CA GLY A 61 16.99 -19.78 -15.68
C GLY A 61 18.28 -20.49 -16.10
N SER A 62 18.43 -20.72 -17.41
CA SER A 62 19.59 -21.45 -17.96
C SER A 62 20.91 -20.74 -17.70
N GLN A 63 20.92 -19.41 -17.58
CA GLN A 63 22.08 -18.61 -17.20
C GLN A 63 22.61 -18.93 -15.79
N PHE A 64 21.77 -19.52 -14.94
CA PHE A 64 22.11 -19.91 -13.57
C PHE A 64 22.38 -21.41 -13.42
N ALA A 65 22.30 -22.18 -14.50
CA ALA A 65 22.58 -23.61 -14.48
C ALA A 65 24.04 -23.86 -14.06
N GLY A 66 24.23 -24.83 -13.15
CA GLY A 66 25.56 -25.19 -12.63
C GLY A 66 26.09 -24.26 -11.52
N GLN A 67 25.37 -23.20 -11.17
CA GLN A 67 25.71 -22.35 -10.02
C GLN A 67 25.09 -22.91 -8.71
N SER A 68 25.45 -22.30 -7.57
CA SER A 68 24.83 -22.63 -6.28
C SER A 68 23.30 -22.46 -6.33
N LYS A 69 22.56 -23.31 -5.61
CA LYS A 69 21.10 -23.20 -5.52
C LYS A 69 20.72 -21.87 -4.88
N LEU A 70 19.67 -21.25 -5.41
CA LEU A 70 19.15 -19.99 -4.91
C LEU A 70 18.55 -20.16 -3.52
N ILE A 71 18.95 -19.31 -2.58
CA ILE A 71 18.38 -19.20 -1.24
C ILE A 71 17.43 -17.99 -1.22
N THR A 72 16.22 -18.15 -0.71
CA THR A 72 15.20 -17.12 -0.70
C THR A 72 14.91 -16.68 0.74
N LEU A 73 15.20 -15.43 1.08
CA LEU A 73 15.08 -14.89 2.42
C LEU A 73 14.00 -13.80 2.45
N PHE A 74 13.21 -13.78 3.52
CA PHE A 74 12.09 -12.85 3.66
C PHE A 74 12.18 -12.08 4.99
N SER A 75 12.04 -10.76 4.96
CA SER A 75 12.15 -9.93 6.17
C SER A 75 10.81 -9.51 6.76
N GLY A 76 9.80 -10.39 6.73
CA GLY A 76 8.57 -10.24 7.51
C GLY A 76 7.52 -9.28 6.93
N ASP A 77 6.40 -9.18 7.64
CA ASP A 77 5.18 -8.45 7.26
C ASP A 77 4.49 -9.05 6.03
N ALA A 78 3.81 -10.18 6.24
CA ALA A 78 3.07 -10.88 5.19
C ALA A 78 1.56 -11.03 5.48
N PHE A 79 1.18 -11.13 6.75
CA PHE A 79 -0.19 -11.56 7.08
C PHE A 79 -1.22 -10.44 7.17
N ASN A 80 -0.80 -9.19 7.35
CA ASN A 80 -1.64 -8.01 7.40
C ASN A 80 -0.80 -6.78 7.02
N PRO A 81 -1.36 -5.64 6.57
CA PRO A 81 -2.76 -5.38 6.26
C PRO A 81 -3.09 -5.48 4.77
N SER A 82 -4.11 -6.25 4.45
CA SER A 82 -4.71 -6.32 3.13
C SER A 82 -6.21 -6.57 3.23
N LEU A 83 -6.91 -6.39 2.12
CA LEU A 83 -8.34 -6.68 2.07
C LEU A 83 -8.61 -8.18 2.28
N GLU A 84 -7.74 -8.99 1.68
CA GLU A 84 -7.70 -10.43 1.80
C GLU A 84 -7.40 -10.86 3.24
N SER A 85 -6.50 -10.17 3.94
CA SER A 85 -6.19 -10.47 5.33
C SER A 85 -7.35 -10.15 6.27
N SER A 86 -8.12 -9.08 6.04
CA SER A 86 -9.28 -8.75 6.89
C SER A 86 -10.32 -9.88 6.93
N VAL A 87 -10.50 -10.59 5.81
CA VAL A 87 -11.42 -11.74 5.70
C VAL A 87 -10.76 -13.06 6.10
N THR A 88 -9.57 -13.34 5.57
CA THR A 88 -8.92 -14.65 5.75
C THR A 88 -8.08 -14.74 7.02
N LYS A 89 -7.91 -13.63 7.74
CA LYS A 89 -7.01 -13.47 8.89
C LYS A 89 -5.59 -13.95 8.57
N GLY A 90 -5.06 -13.50 7.42
CA GLY A 90 -3.71 -13.82 6.91
C GLY A 90 -3.56 -15.18 6.21
N LYS A 91 -4.54 -16.09 6.26
CA LYS A 91 -4.45 -17.46 5.70
C LYS A 91 -4.12 -17.49 4.21
N HIS A 92 -4.56 -16.49 3.44
CA HIS A 92 -4.32 -16.39 2.00
C HIS A 92 -2.83 -16.31 1.64
N MET A 93 -1.98 -15.77 2.53
CA MET A 93 -0.57 -15.56 2.22
C MET A 93 0.30 -16.81 2.44
N VAL A 94 -0.15 -17.78 3.24
CA VAL A 94 0.57 -19.05 3.46
C VAL A 94 0.88 -19.81 2.15
N PRO A 95 -0.10 -20.10 1.27
CA PRO A 95 0.21 -20.77 0.00
C PRO A 95 1.07 -19.91 -0.94
N VAL A 96 0.98 -18.58 -0.85
CA VAL A 96 1.82 -17.64 -1.60
C VAL A 96 3.28 -17.75 -1.17
N LEU A 97 3.59 -17.60 0.12
CA LEU A 97 4.95 -17.71 0.66
C LEU A 97 5.56 -19.09 0.41
N ASN A 98 4.76 -20.15 0.56
CA ASN A 98 5.18 -21.52 0.26
C ASN A 98 5.49 -21.73 -1.23
N ALA A 99 4.76 -21.06 -2.13
CA ALA A 99 4.98 -21.14 -3.57
C ALA A 99 6.20 -20.30 -4.02
N ILE A 100 6.51 -19.20 -3.33
CA ILE A 100 7.75 -18.44 -3.53
C ILE A 100 8.96 -19.33 -3.28
N GLY A 101 8.86 -20.26 -2.32
CA GLY A 101 9.98 -21.11 -1.91
C GLY A 101 10.92 -20.36 -0.98
N THR A 102 10.37 -19.57 -0.06
CA THR A 102 11.12 -18.95 1.04
C THR A 102 11.79 -20.03 1.88
N ASP A 103 13.07 -19.85 2.18
CA ASP A 103 13.86 -20.76 3.02
C ASP A 103 13.81 -20.36 4.49
N VAL A 104 13.82 -19.06 4.80
CA VAL A 104 13.73 -18.51 6.18
C VAL A 104 13.10 -17.11 6.15
N ALA A 105 12.30 -16.80 7.17
CA ALA A 105 11.67 -15.49 7.34
C ALA A 105 12.00 -14.84 8.69
N CYS A 106 12.08 -13.50 8.76
CA CYS A 106 11.93 -12.74 10.00
C CYS A 106 10.45 -12.49 10.28
N VAL A 107 10.06 -12.38 11.55
CA VAL A 107 8.73 -11.89 11.94
C VAL A 107 8.71 -10.36 11.86
N GLY A 108 7.67 -9.80 11.25
CA GLY A 108 7.36 -8.37 11.27
C GLY A 108 6.17 -8.02 12.15
N ASN A 109 5.84 -6.72 12.25
CA ASN A 109 4.70 -6.27 13.06
C ASN A 109 3.41 -6.92 12.71
N HIS A 110 3.09 -6.79 11.44
CA HIS A 110 1.76 -7.03 10.98
C HIS A 110 1.49 -8.53 10.85
N ASP A 111 2.51 -9.37 11.09
CA ASP A 111 2.35 -10.81 11.29
C ASP A 111 1.59 -11.15 12.58
N PHE A 112 1.59 -10.26 13.59
CA PHE A 112 0.86 -10.42 14.85
C PHE A 112 -0.45 -9.62 14.95
N ASP A 113 -0.88 -8.92 13.89
CA ASP A 113 -2.08 -8.07 13.97
C ASP A 113 -3.37 -8.84 14.32
N PHE A 114 -3.43 -10.13 13.97
CA PHE A 114 -4.53 -11.03 14.34
C PHE A 114 -4.27 -11.84 15.62
N GLY A 115 -3.24 -11.48 16.38
CA GLY A 115 -2.84 -12.11 17.63
C GLY A 115 -1.81 -13.24 17.46
N VAL A 116 -1.06 -13.48 18.54
CA VAL A 116 0.06 -14.44 18.58
C VAL A 116 -0.35 -15.87 18.21
N LYS A 117 -1.51 -16.34 18.69
CA LYS A 117 -2.01 -17.70 18.36
C LYS A 117 -2.32 -17.86 16.88
N GLN A 118 -2.83 -16.82 16.24
CA GLN A 118 -3.11 -16.86 14.81
C GLN A 118 -1.80 -16.88 14.03
N PHE A 119 -0.81 -16.08 14.42
CA PHE A 119 0.53 -16.16 13.85
C PHE A 119 1.10 -17.58 13.94
N GLU A 120 1.08 -18.20 15.12
CA GLU A 120 1.58 -19.57 15.33
C GLU A 120 0.92 -20.57 14.37
N ALA A 121 -0.41 -20.54 14.27
CA ALA A 121 -1.17 -21.42 13.39
C ALA A 121 -0.89 -21.20 11.88
N LEU A 122 -0.49 -19.99 11.48
CA LEU A 122 -0.07 -19.68 10.11
C LEU A 122 1.39 -20.07 9.86
N ALA A 123 2.27 -19.79 10.83
CA ALA A 123 3.68 -20.12 10.79
C ALA A 123 3.90 -21.64 10.70
N GLU A 124 3.12 -22.45 11.42
CA GLU A 124 3.15 -23.92 11.34
C GLU A 124 2.81 -24.46 9.93
N LYS A 125 2.04 -23.71 9.14
CA LYS A 125 1.68 -24.08 7.76
C LYS A 125 2.68 -23.57 6.74
N CYS A 126 3.63 -22.73 7.14
CA CYS A 126 4.75 -22.32 6.31
C CYS A 126 5.81 -23.42 6.27
N LYS A 127 6.46 -23.61 5.12
CA LYS A 127 7.49 -24.65 4.91
C LYS A 127 8.89 -24.22 5.38
N PHE A 128 8.98 -23.10 6.10
CA PHE A 128 10.20 -22.45 6.53
C PHE A 128 10.05 -21.93 7.96
N PRO A 129 11.15 -21.80 8.72
CA PRO A 129 11.11 -21.22 10.05
C PRO A 129 10.96 -19.69 9.99
N TRP A 130 10.25 -19.16 10.97
CA TRP A 130 10.16 -17.74 11.28
C TRP A 130 11.11 -17.39 12.42
N LEU A 131 11.81 -16.25 12.31
CA LEU A 131 12.84 -15.83 13.23
C LEU A 131 12.51 -14.52 13.93
N ILE A 132 12.77 -14.48 15.24
CA ILE A 132 12.84 -13.27 16.06
C ILE A 132 13.61 -13.61 17.34
N ALA A 133 14.70 -12.91 17.63
CA ALA A 133 15.58 -13.27 18.74
C ALA A 133 15.40 -12.37 19.97
N ASN A 134 14.89 -11.16 19.78
CA ASN A 134 15.00 -10.08 20.76
C ASN A 134 13.65 -9.59 21.32
N VAL A 135 12.56 -10.29 21.01
CA VAL A 135 11.26 -10.11 21.65
C VAL A 135 10.87 -11.45 22.27
N LEU A 136 10.82 -11.51 23.59
CA LEU A 136 10.61 -12.73 24.35
C LEU A 136 9.27 -12.69 25.07
N ASP A 137 8.63 -13.85 25.16
CA ASP A 137 7.39 -14.04 25.91
C ASP A 137 7.67 -14.91 27.14
N PRO A 138 7.73 -14.32 28.35
CA PRO A 138 7.94 -15.07 29.58
C PRO A 138 6.89 -16.14 29.86
N ALA A 139 5.69 -16.03 29.27
CA ALA A 139 4.63 -17.03 29.41
C ALA A 139 4.95 -18.33 28.64
N LEU A 140 5.78 -18.26 27.60
CA LEU A 140 6.25 -19.42 26.84
C LEU A 140 7.50 -20.07 27.47
N GLY A 141 8.27 -19.29 28.24
CA GLY A 141 9.44 -19.75 28.97
C GLY A 141 10.52 -18.67 29.11
N GLN A 142 11.49 -18.91 29.98
CA GLN A 142 12.64 -18.02 30.12
C GLN A 142 13.48 -18.11 28.83
N ASP A 143 13.57 -17.00 28.10
CA ASP A 143 14.27 -16.87 26.80
C ASP A 143 13.58 -17.54 25.58
N VAL A 144 12.26 -17.75 25.63
CA VAL A 144 11.49 -18.18 24.46
C VAL A 144 11.00 -16.96 23.65
N PRO A 145 11.29 -16.87 22.33
CA PRO A 145 10.78 -15.77 21.52
C PRO A 145 9.27 -15.77 21.32
N LEU A 146 8.73 -14.58 21.08
CA LEU A 146 7.31 -14.36 20.82
C LEU A 146 6.79 -15.23 19.65
N GLY A 147 5.62 -15.85 19.84
CA GLY A 147 4.97 -16.67 18.81
C GLY A 147 5.68 -17.99 18.52
N ASN A 148 6.46 -18.51 19.47
CA ASN A 148 7.27 -19.73 19.31
C ASN A 148 8.22 -19.71 18.09
N ALA A 149 8.56 -18.51 17.61
CA ALA A 149 9.55 -18.32 16.57
C ALA A 149 10.96 -18.68 17.07
N LYS A 150 11.88 -18.96 16.13
CA LYS A 150 13.26 -19.31 16.49
C LYS A 150 14.10 -18.05 16.64
N PRO A 151 15.07 -18.01 17.56
CA PRO A 151 15.98 -16.86 17.64
C PRO A 151 16.96 -16.85 16.45
N THR A 152 17.49 -18.02 16.08
CA THR A 152 18.48 -18.19 15.02
C THR A 152 18.19 -19.44 14.19
N HIS A 153 18.82 -19.54 13.02
CA HIS A 153 18.77 -20.72 12.18
C HIS A 153 20.07 -20.92 11.40
N MET A 154 20.48 -22.17 11.21
CA MET A 154 21.63 -22.53 10.38
C MET A 154 21.15 -23.16 9.08
N LEU A 155 21.49 -22.57 7.93
CA LEU A 155 21.34 -23.19 6.62
C LEU A 155 22.68 -23.72 6.11
N THR A 156 22.63 -24.74 5.26
CA THR A 156 23.79 -25.20 4.50
C THR A 156 23.45 -25.14 3.01
N SER A 157 24.23 -24.36 2.25
CA SER A 157 24.02 -24.21 0.81
C SER A 157 24.33 -25.50 0.04
N SER A 158 23.95 -25.55 -1.23
CA SER A 158 24.19 -26.75 -2.08
C SER A 158 25.67 -27.08 -2.30
N ASN A 159 26.57 -26.11 -2.12
CA ASN A 159 28.02 -26.28 -2.19
C ASN A 159 28.67 -26.38 -0.78
N GLY A 160 27.88 -26.54 0.28
CA GLY A 160 28.36 -26.84 1.63
C GLY A 160 28.68 -25.64 2.52
N VAL A 161 28.45 -24.41 2.06
CA VAL A 161 28.65 -23.20 2.85
C VAL A 161 27.62 -23.12 3.97
N LYS A 162 28.09 -22.95 5.21
CA LYS A 162 27.22 -22.79 6.38
C LYS A 162 26.84 -21.33 6.61
N ILE A 163 25.54 -21.04 6.68
CA ILE A 163 24.96 -19.70 6.76
C ILE A 163 24.23 -19.58 8.09
N GLY A 164 24.73 -18.72 8.98
CA GLY A 164 24.06 -18.39 10.23
C GLY A 164 23.08 -17.24 10.03
N LEU A 165 21.82 -17.46 10.40
CA LEU A 165 20.73 -16.50 10.30
C LEU A 165 20.26 -16.09 11.69
N ILE A 166 20.00 -14.80 11.88
CA ILE A 166 19.40 -14.23 13.09
C ILE A 166 18.22 -13.33 12.69
N GLY A 167 17.10 -13.44 13.42
CA GLY A 167 15.93 -12.57 13.24
C GLY A 167 15.89 -11.46 14.30
N LEU A 168 15.68 -10.20 13.91
CA LEU A 168 15.63 -9.07 14.87
C LEU A 168 14.48 -8.09 14.56
N GLY A 169 13.74 -7.70 15.59
CA GLY A 169 12.70 -6.67 15.53
C GLY A 169 13.07 -5.41 16.31
N GLU A 170 12.43 -4.28 16.00
CA GLU A 170 12.66 -3.03 16.74
C GLU A 170 11.74 -2.91 17.96
N ARG A 171 12.01 -1.97 18.86
CA ARG A 171 11.23 -1.84 20.12
C ARG A 171 9.89 -1.17 19.87
N GLU A 172 9.92 -0.13 19.06
CA GLU A 172 8.81 0.76 18.73
C GLU A 172 7.66 -0.02 18.10
N TRP A 173 8.00 -1.05 17.34
CA TRP A 173 7.09 -2.07 16.85
C TRP A 173 6.06 -2.53 17.91
N LEU A 174 6.48 -2.85 19.14
CA LEU A 174 5.55 -3.41 20.13
C LEU A 174 4.37 -2.47 20.46
N ALA A 175 4.55 -1.16 20.28
CA ALA A 175 3.50 -0.17 20.50
C ALA A 175 2.51 -0.05 19.33
N THR A 176 2.84 -0.59 18.15
CA THR A 176 2.03 -0.47 16.92
C THR A 176 1.04 -1.63 16.73
N ILE A 177 1.13 -2.70 17.53
CA ILE A 177 0.23 -3.86 17.44
C ILE A 177 -0.94 -3.68 18.41
N ASN A 178 -2.15 -3.95 17.92
CA ASN A 178 -3.38 -3.81 18.70
C ASN A 178 -3.46 -4.80 19.88
N SER A 179 -3.02 -6.04 19.69
CA SER A 179 -3.15 -7.11 20.68
C SER A 179 -1.85 -7.91 20.80
N LEU A 180 -1.13 -7.66 21.90
CA LEU A 180 0.04 -8.43 22.30
C LEU A 180 -0.14 -8.91 23.75
N PRO A 181 0.48 -10.05 24.12
CA PRO A 181 0.57 -10.46 25.52
C PRO A 181 1.18 -9.35 26.39
N PRO A 182 0.74 -9.18 27.65
CA PRO A 182 1.39 -8.27 28.56
C PRO A 182 2.79 -8.78 28.94
N ASN A 183 3.65 -7.89 29.42
CA ASN A 183 4.97 -8.22 30.00
C ASN A 183 5.99 -8.85 29.03
N LEU A 184 5.88 -8.58 27.72
CA LEU A 184 6.92 -8.96 26.77
C LEU A 184 8.27 -8.32 27.13
N ILE A 185 9.34 -9.09 26.97
CA ILE A 185 10.70 -8.61 27.22
C ILE A 185 11.35 -8.27 25.89
N TYR A 186 11.65 -6.99 25.70
CA TYR A 186 12.47 -6.52 24.59
C TYR A 186 13.95 -6.47 25.00
N LYS A 187 14.80 -7.18 24.24
CA LYS A 187 16.26 -7.04 24.29
C LYS A 187 16.72 -6.14 23.13
N SER A 188 17.74 -5.32 23.37
CA SER A 188 18.31 -4.47 22.31
C SER A 188 18.83 -5.35 21.16
N ALA A 189 18.45 -5.02 19.92
CA ALA A 189 18.86 -5.76 18.73
C ALA A 189 20.39 -5.97 18.66
N SER A 190 21.17 -4.91 18.88
CA SER A 190 22.64 -4.99 18.88
C SER A 190 23.21 -5.82 20.02
N ALA A 191 22.59 -5.80 21.19
CA ALA A 191 23.01 -6.63 22.32
C ALA A 191 22.74 -8.12 22.04
N THR A 192 21.54 -8.43 21.54
CA THR A 192 21.15 -9.79 21.13
C THR A 192 22.04 -10.33 20.01
N ALA A 193 22.38 -9.50 19.01
CA ALA A 193 23.31 -9.90 17.96
C ALA A 193 24.70 -10.26 18.52
N LYS A 194 25.25 -9.44 19.43
CA LYS A 194 26.55 -9.70 20.07
C LYS A 194 26.53 -10.94 20.96
N GLU A 195 25.39 -11.29 21.54
CA GLU A 195 25.20 -12.47 22.36
C GLU A 195 25.14 -13.75 21.51
N LEU A 196 24.35 -13.76 20.44
CA LEU A 196 24.01 -14.99 19.70
C LEU A 196 24.95 -15.32 18.54
N ILE A 197 25.53 -14.32 17.87
CA ILE A 197 26.42 -14.54 16.71
C ILE A 197 27.67 -15.37 17.06
N PRO A 198 28.35 -15.18 18.21
CA PRO A 198 29.47 -16.05 18.59
C PRO A 198 29.11 -17.52 18.66
N GLY A 199 27.89 -17.86 19.11
CA GLY A 199 27.36 -19.22 19.11
C GLY A 199 27.22 -19.79 17.70
N LEU A 200 26.59 -19.04 16.78
CA LEU A 200 26.49 -19.44 15.37
C LEU A 200 27.85 -19.66 14.71
N ARG A 201 28.83 -18.81 15.00
CA ARG A 201 30.22 -18.98 14.52
C ARG A 201 30.87 -20.23 15.12
N ALA A 202 30.67 -20.52 16.40
CA ALA A 202 31.17 -21.74 17.04
C ALA A 202 30.55 -23.02 16.45
N GLU A 203 29.28 -22.96 16.01
CA GLU A 203 28.60 -24.04 15.26
C GLU A 203 29.07 -24.16 13.79
N GLY A 204 29.91 -23.23 13.34
CA GLY A 204 30.58 -23.25 12.05
C GLY A 204 29.96 -22.37 10.98
N ALA A 205 29.14 -21.36 11.32
CA ALA A 205 28.66 -20.38 10.34
C ALA A 205 29.84 -19.66 9.67
N GLU A 206 29.92 -19.72 8.34
CA GLU A 206 30.93 -19.05 7.53
C GLU A 206 30.49 -17.66 7.07
N ILE A 207 29.19 -17.42 6.99
CA ILE A 207 28.57 -16.11 6.77
C ILE A 207 27.44 -15.88 7.79
N ILE A 208 27.29 -14.65 8.26
CA ILE A 208 26.20 -14.23 9.15
C ILE A 208 25.31 -13.23 8.43
N ILE A 209 24.04 -13.61 8.28
CA ILE A 209 23.00 -12.80 7.67
C ILE A 209 21.97 -12.46 8.74
N CYS A 210 21.71 -11.17 8.93
CA CYS A 210 20.62 -10.72 9.79
C CYS A 210 19.38 -10.47 8.93
N LEU A 211 18.26 -11.12 9.26
CA LEU A 211 16.94 -10.74 8.77
C LEU A 211 16.33 -9.81 9.81
N SER A 212 16.09 -8.55 9.47
CA SER A 212 15.52 -7.58 10.40
C SER A 212 14.18 -7.06 9.90
N HIS A 213 13.26 -6.89 10.84
CA HIS A 213 12.04 -6.11 10.62
C HIS A 213 12.10 -4.86 11.51
N MET A 214 12.97 -3.94 11.10
CA MET A 214 13.26 -2.68 11.78
C MET A 214 13.31 -1.56 10.76
N ARG A 215 13.16 -0.32 11.22
CA ARG A 215 13.42 0.84 10.37
C ARG A 215 14.89 0.95 9.98
N GLU A 216 15.16 1.57 8.84
CA GLU A 216 16.50 1.77 8.31
C GLU A 216 17.48 2.40 9.31
N PRO A 217 17.12 3.46 10.07
CA PRO A 217 18.04 4.02 11.07
C PRO A 217 18.45 3.00 12.15
N ASN A 218 17.56 2.07 12.51
CA ASN A 218 17.84 1.01 13.47
C ASN A 218 18.72 -0.09 12.87
N ASP A 219 18.57 -0.41 11.59
CA ASP A 219 19.49 -1.32 10.88
C ASP A 219 20.89 -0.71 10.73
N VAL A 220 20.97 0.57 10.40
CA VAL A 220 22.26 1.31 10.33
C VAL A 220 22.94 1.31 11.70
N LYS A 221 22.19 1.62 12.76
CA LYS A 221 22.69 1.56 14.14
C LYS A 221 23.14 0.15 14.53
N LEU A 222 22.42 -0.89 14.09
CA LEU A 222 22.81 -2.28 14.32
C LEU A 222 24.15 -2.58 13.65
N ALA A 223 24.33 -2.21 12.37
CA ALA A 223 25.60 -2.37 11.66
C ALA A 223 26.75 -1.61 12.38
N GLU A 224 26.51 -0.37 12.79
CA GLU A 224 27.51 0.44 13.51
C GLU A 224 27.93 -0.19 14.84
N GLN A 225 26.97 -0.70 15.60
CA GLN A 225 27.20 -1.21 16.95
C GLN A 225 27.75 -2.63 16.96
N THR A 226 27.49 -3.43 15.93
CA THR A 226 28.00 -4.81 15.80
C THR A 226 29.36 -4.89 15.12
N ASP A 227 29.82 -3.82 14.46
CA ASP A 227 31.19 -3.60 13.98
C ASP A 227 31.78 -4.84 13.26
N GLY A 228 31.11 -5.30 12.21
CA GLY A 228 31.59 -6.38 11.34
C GLY A 228 31.31 -7.81 11.84
N LEU A 229 30.51 -7.98 12.91
CA LEU A 229 29.97 -9.30 13.30
C LEU A 229 28.94 -9.84 12.30
N ILE A 230 28.21 -8.95 11.63
CA ILE A 230 27.20 -9.26 10.61
C ILE A 230 27.76 -8.91 9.24
N ASP A 231 27.68 -9.84 8.28
CA ASP A 231 28.18 -9.63 6.92
C ASP A 231 27.18 -8.80 6.09
N ILE A 232 25.88 -9.11 6.21
CA ILE A 232 24.78 -8.39 5.56
C ILE A 232 23.52 -8.39 6.43
N ILE A 233 22.84 -7.24 6.49
CA ILE A 233 21.54 -7.02 7.09
C ILE A 233 20.52 -6.85 5.96
N LEU A 234 19.50 -7.70 5.99
CA LEU A 234 18.37 -7.71 5.07
C LEU A 234 17.13 -7.23 5.85
N GLY A 235 16.77 -5.96 5.65
CA GLY A 235 15.74 -5.24 6.42
C GLY A 235 14.37 -5.18 5.75
N GLY A 236 13.39 -4.63 6.47
CA GLY A 236 12.02 -4.38 6.04
C GLY A 236 11.41 -3.10 6.65
N HIS A 237 10.10 -3.11 6.90
CA HIS A 237 9.29 -2.11 7.60
C HIS A 237 9.04 -0.75 6.90
N ASP A 238 10.02 -0.18 6.21
CA ASP A 238 9.91 1.19 5.66
C ASP A 238 9.30 1.28 4.24
N HIS A 239 8.99 0.14 3.61
CA HIS A 239 8.32 0.03 2.30
C HIS A 239 9.06 0.65 1.11
N PHE A 240 10.34 0.97 1.25
CA PHE A 240 11.16 1.49 0.15
C PHE A 240 12.39 0.61 -0.12
N TYR A 241 12.87 0.69 -1.35
CA TYR A 241 14.12 0.04 -1.75
C TYR A 241 15.29 0.97 -1.44
N ASN A 242 16.27 0.48 -0.68
CA ASN A 242 17.53 1.19 -0.46
C ASN A 242 18.67 0.24 -0.09
N HIS A 243 19.89 0.69 -0.35
CA HIS A 243 21.12 0.01 0.04
C HIS A 243 22.14 1.01 0.59
N GLN A 244 22.83 0.61 1.65
CA GLN A 244 23.97 1.32 2.19
C GLN A 244 25.06 0.35 2.65
N LEU A 245 26.33 0.77 2.58
CA LEU A 245 27.44 0.08 3.21
C LEU A 245 27.86 0.83 4.48
N VAL A 246 27.68 0.19 5.64
CA VAL A 246 27.91 0.79 6.96
C VAL A 246 28.99 -0.02 7.67
N ARG A 247 30.18 0.58 7.87
CA ARG A 247 31.34 -0.08 8.50
C ARG A 247 31.68 -1.46 7.91
N GLY A 248 31.47 -1.63 6.60
CA GLY A 248 31.72 -2.88 5.90
C GLY A 248 30.58 -3.91 5.96
N THR A 249 29.49 -3.63 6.67
CA THR A 249 28.25 -4.42 6.65
C THR A 249 27.28 -3.82 5.64
N HIS A 250 26.73 -4.66 4.76
CA HIS A 250 25.69 -4.25 3.82
C HIS A 250 24.36 -4.12 4.54
N VAL A 251 23.65 -3.01 4.38
CA VAL A 251 22.29 -2.80 4.87
C VAL A 251 21.39 -2.65 3.65
N LEU A 252 20.46 -3.58 3.44
CA LEU A 252 19.65 -3.68 2.23
C LEU A 252 18.18 -3.88 2.57
N ARG A 253 17.29 -3.18 1.86
CA ARG A 253 15.83 -3.36 1.90
C ARG A 253 15.31 -3.42 0.46
N SER A 254 14.31 -4.28 0.24
CA SER A 254 13.85 -4.70 -1.09
C SER A 254 12.47 -4.15 -1.46
N GLY A 255 12.07 -2.98 -0.98
CA GLY A 255 10.78 -2.36 -1.36
C GLY A 255 9.60 -2.89 -0.55
N THR A 256 8.49 -3.20 -1.23
CA THR A 256 7.21 -3.67 -0.63
C THR A 256 6.30 -4.28 -1.71
N ASP A 257 5.25 -5.00 -1.31
CA ASP A 257 4.11 -5.47 -2.12
C ASP A 257 4.50 -6.16 -3.44
N PHE A 258 5.58 -6.94 -3.38
CA PHE A 258 6.14 -7.62 -4.53
C PHE A 258 6.54 -6.68 -5.68
N LYS A 259 6.64 -5.37 -5.43
CA LYS A 259 7.03 -4.35 -6.44
C LYS A 259 8.50 -4.44 -6.78
N ASN A 260 9.32 -4.89 -5.84
CA ASN A 260 10.75 -5.07 -6.02
C ASN A 260 11.23 -6.38 -5.38
N LEU A 261 12.38 -6.87 -5.86
CA LEU A 261 13.19 -7.86 -5.16
C LEU A 261 14.67 -7.54 -5.36
N SER A 262 15.51 -8.08 -4.48
CA SER A 262 16.96 -8.03 -4.63
C SER A 262 17.51 -9.41 -4.95
N TYR A 263 18.30 -9.51 -6.01
CA TYR A 263 19.17 -10.65 -6.28
C TYR A 263 20.59 -10.30 -5.81
N ILE A 264 21.18 -11.18 -5.01
CA ILE A 264 22.46 -10.95 -4.34
C ILE A 264 23.37 -12.14 -4.64
N GLU A 265 24.57 -11.84 -5.09
CA GLU A 265 25.65 -12.81 -5.21
C GLU A 265 26.68 -12.54 -4.12
N ALA A 266 27.06 -13.56 -3.37
CA ALA A 266 28.13 -13.47 -2.38
C ALA A 266 29.31 -14.33 -2.81
N ARG A 267 30.51 -13.77 -2.69
CA ARG A 267 31.80 -14.41 -3.01
C ARG A 267 32.75 -14.24 -1.83
N ARG A 268 33.50 -15.28 -1.46
CA ARG A 268 34.56 -15.14 -0.45
C ARG A 268 35.66 -14.21 -0.97
N ARG A 269 36.23 -13.39 -0.08
CA ARG A 269 37.41 -12.58 -0.43
C ARG A 269 38.64 -13.47 -0.60
N ARG A 270 39.47 -13.13 -1.59
CA ARG A 270 40.69 -13.89 -1.90
C ARG A 270 41.73 -13.83 -0.77
N GLU A 271 41.86 -12.67 -0.13
CA GLU A 271 42.87 -12.41 0.91
C GLU A 271 42.34 -12.71 2.32
N HIS A 272 41.02 -12.70 2.50
CA HIS A 272 40.33 -12.89 3.79
C HIS A 272 39.14 -13.82 3.59
N VAL A 273 39.37 -15.14 3.63
CA VAL A 273 38.33 -16.14 3.35
C VAL A 273 37.16 -16.12 4.35
N ASP A 274 37.33 -15.44 5.48
CA ASP A 274 36.33 -15.16 6.51
C ASP A 274 35.46 -13.92 6.19
N LYS A 275 35.73 -13.22 5.08
CA LYS A 275 35.01 -12.04 4.62
C LYS A 275 34.41 -12.26 3.24
N TRP A 276 33.37 -11.49 2.97
CA TRP A 276 32.53 -11.64 1.78
C TRP A 276 32.51 -10.35 0.95
N ASP A 277 32.47 -10.53 -0.36
CA ASP A 277 32.15 -9.52 -1.36
C ASP A 277 30.74 -9.78 -1.88
N PHE A 278 29.96 -8.72 -2.06
CA PHE A 278 28.59 -8.80 -2.55
C PHE A 278 28.41 -8.03 -3.84
N ASP A 279 27.65 -8.60 -4.77
CA ASP A 279 27.08 -7.89 -5.90
C ASP A 279 25.55 -7.95 -5.77
N ILE A 280 24.88 -6.80 -5.87
CA ILE A 280 23.46 -6.65 -5.55
C ILE A 280 22.76 -6.02 -6.74
N TRP A 281 21.71 -6.67 -7.21
CA TRP A 281 20.84 -6.17 -8.27
C TRP A 281 19.42 -6.00 -7.76
N ARG A 282 18.85 -4.83 -8.01
CA ARG A 282 17.43 -4.55 -7.89
C ARG A 282 16.69 -5.06 -9.12
N ARG A 283 15.51 -5.64 -8.90
CA ARG A 283 14.54 -5.96 -9.96
C ARG A 283 13.22 -5.30 -9.65
N ASP A 284 12.69 -4.56 -10.63
CA ASP A 284 11.36 -3.98 -10.55
C ASP A 284 10.35 -4.91 -11.24
N VAL A 285 9.28 -5.23 -10.52
CA VAL A 285 8.19 -6.03 -11.05
C VAL A 285 7.24 -5.11 -11.80
N THR A 286 7.55 -4.86 -13.06
CA THR A 286 6.78 -3.96 -13.93
C THR A 286 5.68 -4.70 -14.70
N SER A 287 4.76 -3.95 -15.32
CA SER A 287 3.69 -4.54 -16.14
C SER A 287 4.21 -5.34 -17.34
N GLN A 288 5.45 -5.08 -17.77
CA GLN A 288 6.12 -5.80 -18.87
C GLN A 288 6.53 -7.23 -18.49
N VAL A 289 6.71 -7.51 -17.19
CA VAL A 289 7.00 -8.86 -16.71
C VAL A 289 5.76 -9.72 -16.92
N LYS A 290 5.92 -10.85 -17.62
CA LYS A 290 4.83 -11.80 -17.86
C LYS A 290 4.37 -12.43 -16.55
N GLU A 291 3.08 -12.69 -16.42
CA GLU A 291 2.56 -13.41 -15.25
C GLU A 291 2.85 -14.91 -15.32
N HIS A 292 3.22 -15.48 -14.18
CA HIS A 292 3.38 -16.92 -14.03
C HIS A 292 2.00 -17.59 -13.89
N TYR A 293 1.58 -18.32 -14.92
CA TYR A 293 0.22 -18.87 -15.03
C TYR A 293 -0.30 -19.66 -13.80
N PRO A 294 0.46 -20.61 -13.20
CA PRO A 294 0.03 -21.26 -11.97
C PRO A 294 -0.19 -20.29 -10.80
N SER A 295 0.59 -19.23 -10.70
CA SER A 295 0.44 -18.21 -9.67
C SER A 295 -0.79 -17.33 -9.94
N THR A 296 -1.08 -16.99 -11.19
CA THR A 296 -2.33 -16.31 -11.56
C THR A 296 -3.56 -17.12 -11.14
N LYS A 297 -3.55 -18.46 -11.35
CA LYS A 297 -4.61 -19.35 -10.86
C LYS A 297 -4.73 -19.34 -9.34
N LEU A 298 -3.60 -19.37 -8.62
CA LEU A 298 -3.61 -19.32 -7.16
C LEU A 298 -4.23 -18.00 -6.67
N VAL A 299 -3.83 -16.86 -7.22
CA VAL A 299 -4.42 -15.56 -6.87
C VAL A 299 -5.91 -15.53 -7.19
N ALA A 300 -6.32 -15.99 -8.38
CA ALA A 300 -7.72 -16.06 -8.76
C ALA A 300 -8.54 -16.86 -7.75
N ASN A 301 -8.06 -18.03 -7.32
CA ASN A 301 -8.74 -18.86 -6.32
C ASN A 301 -8.81 -18.19 -4.95
N LEU A 302 -7.72 -17.53 -4.50
CA LEU A 302 -7.67 -16.85 -3.20
C LEU A 302 -8.56 -15.59 -3.15
N THR A 303 -8.82 -14.97 -4.29
CA THR A 303 -9.54 -13.69 -4.39
C THR A 303 -10.94 -13.83 -4.99
N ALA A 304 -11.34 -15.04 -5.41
CA ALA A 304 -12.60 -15.30 -6.10
C ALA A 304 -13.82 -14.77 -5.31
N ASP A 305 -13.86 -15.06 -4.02
CA ASP A 305 -14.98 -14.71 -3.14
C ASP A 305 -15.00 -13.21 -2.79
N LEU A 306 -13.87 -12.51 -2.93
CA LEU A 306 -13.71 -11.09 -2.62
C LEU A 306 -14.08 -10.20 -3.82
N LYS A 307 -13.79 -10.64 -5.05
CA LYS A 307 -13.82 -9.78 -6.24
C LYS A 307 -15.21 -9.23 -6.60
N LYS A 308 -16.28 -10.00 -6.44
CA LYS A 308 -17.60 -9.65 -6.99
C LYS A 308 -18.27 -8.47 -6.28
N SER A 309 -18.13 -8.34 -4.96
CA SER A 309 -18.72 -7.23 -4.20
C SER A 309 -17.82 -6.00 -4.17
N LEU A 310 -16.50 -6.19 -4.16
CA LEU A 310 -15.51 -5.14 -3.93
C LEU A 310 -15.20 -4.29 -5.18
N ALA A 311 -15.49 -4.80 -6.37
CA ALA A 311 -15.29 -4.08 -7.64
C ALA A 311 -16.32 -2.96 -7.87
N LYS A 312 -17.38 -2.86 -7.06
CA LYS A 312 -18.43 -1.87 -7.24
C LYS A 312 -17.90 -0.44 -7.00
N PRO A 313 -18.12 0.51 -7.92
CA PRO A 313 -17.79 1.91 -7.70
C PRO A 313 -18.71 2.49 -6.62
N ILE A 314 -18.13 3.19 -5.65
CA ILE A 314 -18.87 3.95 -4.63
C ILE A 314 -18.93 5.43 -4.96
N GLY A 315 -17.94 5.95 -5.69
CA GLY A 315 -17.83 7.37 -6.02
C GLY A 315 -16.81 7.65 -7.11
N TRP A 316 -16.46 8.93 -7.27
CA TRP A 316 -15.50 9.41 -8.27
C TRP A 316 -14.59 10.49 -7.71
N CYS A 317 -13.30 10.42 -8.04
CA CYS A 317 -12.31 11.46 -7.76
C CYS A 317 -11.69 11.99 -9.07
N ALA A 318 -11.65 13.30 -9.24
CA ALA A 318 -11.06 13.98 -10.39
C ALA A 318 -9.53 14.15 -10.30
N MET A 319 -8.95 13.94 -9.11
CA MET A 319 -7.52 14.05 -8.83
C MET A 319 -6.96 12.71 -8.35
N PRO A 320 -5.67 12.41 -8.61
CA PRO A 320 -5.04 11.23 -8.06
C PRO A 320 -4.97 11.33 -6.52
N LEU A 321 -5.26 10.26 -5.80
CA LEU A 321 -5.16 10.20 -4.34
C LEU A 321 -3.82 9.56 -3.94
N ASP A 322 -2.93 10.32 -3.31
CA ASP A 322 -1.59 9.85 -2.91
C ASP A 322 -1.63 9.20 -1.52
N ALA A 323 -1.80 7.88 -1.48
CA ALA A 323 -1.84 7.06 -0.27
C ALA A 323 -0.52 6.32 0.00
N ARG A 324 0.58 6.71 -0.66
CA ARG A 324 1.88 6.06 -0.50
C ARG A 324 2.38 6.20 0.93
N PHE A 325 2.93 5.14 1.51
CA PHE A 325 3.47 5.09 2.87
C PHE A 325 4.42 6.25 3.14
N SER A 326 5.40 6.43 2.25
CA SER A 326 6.40 7.50 2.34
C SER A 326 5.80 8.90 2.24
N THR A 327 4.69 9.10 1.52
CA THR A 327 4.01 10.41 1.44
C THR A 327 3.27 10.68 2.74
N VAL A 328 2.33 9.81 3.10
CA VAL A 328 1.38 10.07 4.19
C VAL A 328 2.09 10.19 5.55
N ARG A 329 3.25 9.54 5.72
CA ARG A 329 4.01 9.54 6.98
C ARG A 329 5.08 10.63 7.09
N THR A 330 5.28 11.46 6.06
CA THR A 330 6.32 12.51 6.08
C THR A 330 5.81 13.89 5.69
N LYS A 331 4.63 13.98 5.09
CA LYS A 331 4.06 15.25 4.63
C LYS A 331 2.55 15.18 4.53
N GLU A 332 1.95 16.34 4.33
CA GLU A 332 0.53 16.47 3.99
C GLU A 332 0.22 15.68 2.70
N SER A 333 -0.86 14.92 2.74
CA SER A 333 -1.38 14.17 1.59
C SER A 333 -2.82 14.57 1.31
N ASN A 334 -3.21 14.57 0.05
CA ASN A 334 -4.58 14.95 -0.31
C ASN A 334 -5.62 13.93 0.16
N ILE A 335 -5.28 12.63 0.20
CA ILE A 335 -6.16 11.61 0.81
C ILE A 335 -6.29 11.80 2.32
N GLY A 336 -5.21 12.19 3.02
CA GLY A 336 -5.24 12.52 4.44
C GLY A 336 -6.15 13.69 4.74
N ASN A 337 -6.03 14.78 3.98
CA ASN A 337 -6.92 15.94 4.06
C ASN A 337 -8.39 15.54 3.85
N PHE A 338 -8.65 14.81 2.76
CA PHE A 338 -9.99 14.39 2.37
C PHE A 338 -10.69 13.59 3.47
N VAL A 339 -10.00 12.61 4.04
CA VAL A 339 -10.57 11.74 5.08
C VAL A 339 -10.75 12.51 6.39
N CYS A 340 -9.77 13.32 6.79
CA CYS A 340 -9.91 14.16 7.99
C CYS A 340 -11.06 15.17 7.88
N ASP A 341 -11.29 15.72 6.68
CA ASP A 341 -12.40 16.63 6.44
C ASP A 341 -13.76 15.93 6.59
N ILE A 342 -13.90 14.71 6.06
CA ILE A 342 -15.10 13.89 6.22
C ILE A 342 -15.34 13.56 7.69
N MET A 343 -14.32 13.08 8.41
CA MET A 343 -14.42 12.75 9.83
C MET A 343 -14.86 13.97 10.65
N ARG A 344 -14.23 15.12 10.43
CA ARG A 344 -14.56 16.37 11.13
C ARG A 344 -15.99 16.83 10.83
N GLN A 345 -16.39 16.80 9.56
CA GLN A 345 -17.72 17.27 9.14
C GLN A 345 -18.83 16.36 9.67
N HIS A 346 -18.63 15.04 9.66
CA HIS A 346 -19.63 14.08 10.11
C HIS A 346 -20.03 14.31 11.58
N TYR A 347 -19.07 14.56 12.46
CA TYR A 347 -19.31 14.80 13.88
C TYR A 347 -19.45 16.28 14.25
N HIS A 348 -19.44 17.19 13.27
CA HIS A 348 -19.41 18.64 13.51
C HIS A 348 -18.30 19.07 14.50
N ALA A 349 -17.15 18.39 14.43
CA ALA A 349 -16.01 18.64 15.31
C ALA A 349 -15.29 19.95 14.94
N ASP A 350 -14.61 20.55 15.92
CA ASP A 350 -13.79 21.75 15.70
C ASP A 350 -12.58 21.43 14.82
N CYS A 351 -11.98 20.24 15.00
CA CYS A 351 -10.82 19.78 14.24
C CYS A 351 -10.77 18.24 14.12
N CYS A 352 -9.89 17.74 13.26
CA CYS A 352 -9.57 16.32 13.16
C CYS A 352 -8.06 16.11 13.11
N ILE A 353 -7.60 15.06 13.81
CA ILE A 353 -6.24 14.55 13.73
C ILE A 353 -6.34 13.04 13.47
N MET A 354 -5.63 12.57 12.45
CA MET A 354 -5.53 11.15 12.12
C MET A 354 -4.06 10.79 11.96
N ALA A 355 -3.60 9.80 12.71
CA ALA A 355 -2.28 9.22 12.52
C ALA A 355 -2.16 8.64 11.10
N ALA A 356 -1.13 9.00 10.36
CA ALA A 356 -0.90 8.57 8.97
C ALA A 356 -0.83 7.05 8.79
N GLY A 357 -0.45 6.32 9.84
CA GLY A 357 -0.47 4.85 9.88
C GLY A 357 -1.85 4.23 9.62
N THR A 358 -2.92 5.04 9.68
CA THR A 358 -4.29 4.69 9.31
C THR A 358 -4.46 4.44 7.81
N ILE A 359 -3.70 5.15 6.96
CA ILE A 359 -3.81 5.07 5.50
C ILE A 359 -2.83 4.00 5.01
N ARG A 360 -3.36 2.89 4.49
CA ARG A 360 -2.59 1.67 4.14
C ARG A 360 -2.49 1.37 2.65
N GLY A 361 -3.02 2.23 1.79
CA GLY A 361 -3.13 1.92 0.36
C GLY A 361 -1.82 1.75 -0.39
N ASP A 362 -0.71 2.27 0.14
CA ASP A 362 0.65 2.32 -0.42
C ASP A 362 0.75 2.50 -1.95
N GLN A 363 -0.11 3.35 -2.49
CA GLN A 363 -0.16 3.62 -3.92
C GLN A 363 -0.77 4.98 -4.21
N ILE A 364 -0.72 5.36 -5.49
CA ILE A 364 -1.47 6.50 -5.99
C ILE A 364 -2.70 5.94 -6.71
N TYR A 365 -3.89 6.23 -6.18
CA TYR A 365 -5.13 5.90 -6.88
C TYR A 365 -5.33 6.92 -8.00
N PRO A 366 -5.47 6.48 -9.27
CA PRO A 366 -5.60 7.40 -10.39
C PRO A 366 -6.94 8.17 -10.33
N PRO A 367 -7.05 9.32 -11.02
CA PRO A 367 -8.34 9.97 -11.24
C PRO A 367 -9.32 8.98 -11.86
N GLY A 368 -10.52 8.88 -11.29
CA GLY A 368 -11.46 7.87 -11.73
C GLY A 368 -12.49 7.48 -10.68
N ALA A 369 -13.09 6.32 -10.94
CA ALA A 369 -14.01 5.69 -10.02
C ALA A 369 -13.26 5.21 -8.77
N VAL A 370 -13.75 5.61 -7.61
CA VAL A 370 -13.33 5.05 -6.31
C VAL A 370 -14.25 3.87 -6.03
N ARG A 371 -13.66 2.68 -5.89
CA ARG A 371 -14.38 1.41 -5.66
C ARG A 371 -14.38 1.05 -4.17
N ILE A 372 -15.24 0.10 -3.78
CA ILE A 372 -15.23 -0.46 -2.42
C ILE A 372 -13.84 -1.01 -2.09
N LYS A 373 -13.22 -1.74 -3.03
CA LYS A 373 -11.85 -2.25 -2.86
C LYS A 373 -10.86 -1.16 -2.51
N ASP A 374 -10.93 0.01 -3.16
CA ASP A 374 -9.94 1.08 -2.98
C ASP A 374 -10.02 1.66 -1.56
N VAL A 375 -11.25 1.88 -1.06
CA VAL A 375 -11.48 2.33 0.31
C VAL A 375 -11.05 1.28 1.33
N THR A 376 -11.43 0.02 1.14
CA THR A 376 -11.08 -1.02 2.11
C THR A 376 -9.58 -1.33 2.09
N THR A 377 -8.91 -1.24 0.95
CA THR A 377 -7.44 -1.32 0.86
C THR A 377 -6.77 -0.13 1.56
N CYS A 378 -7.29 1.09 1.40
CA CYS A 378 -6.77 2.26 2.11
C CYS A 378 -7.00 2.21 3.63
N PHE A 379 -8.16 1.70 4.06
CA PHE A 379 -8.59 1.69 5.46
C PHE A 379 -9.03 0.27 5.86
N PRO A 380 -8.07 -0.67 5.99
CA PRO A 380 -8.37 -2.09 6.22
C PRO A 380 -8.72 -2.39 7.69
N PHE A 381 -8.39 -1.48 8.60
CA PHE A 381 -8.66 -1.62 10.03
C PHE A 381 -10.11 -1.22 10.34
N GLU A 382 -10.75 -2.01 11.17
CA GLU A 382 -12.09 -1.74 11.72
C GLU A 382 -11.98 -0.83 12.95
N ASP A 383 -11.23 0.28 12.83
CA ASP A 383 -11.09 1.26 13.90
C ASP A 383 -12.17 2.35 13.75
N PRO A 384 -13.08 2.48 14.72
CA PRO A 384 -14.12 3.51 14.69
C PRO A 384 -13.53 4.91 14.94
N VAL A 385 -14.20 5.91 14.38
CA VAL A 385 -13.93 7.32 14.66
C VAL A 385 -14.59 7.68 15.98
N VAL A 386 -13.81 8.26 16.89
CA VAL A 386 -14.26 8.74 18.20
C VAL A 386 -14.27 10.26 18.23
N LEU A 387 -15.11 10.83 19.09
CA LEU A 387 -15.22 12.26 19.31
C LEU A 387 -14.77 12.59 20.73
N LEU A 388 -13.65 13.31 20.85
CA LEU A 388 -13.06 13.66 22.13
C LEU A 388 -13.24 15.14 22.43
N ARG A 389 -13.51 15.47 23.70
CA ARG A 389 -13.39 16.83 24.22
C ARG A 389 -12.03 16.98 24.88
N VAL A 390 -11.15 17.75 24.25
CA VAL A 390 -9.74 17.91 24.66
C VAL A 390 -9.37 19.39 24.79
N THR A 391 -8.33 19.70 25.55
CA THR A 391 -7.79 21.08 25.65
C THR A 391 -6.95 21.41 24.42
N GLY A 392 -6.76 22.71 24.15
CA GLY A 392 -5.79 23.17 23.14
C GLY A 392 -4.38 22.64 23.43
N GLN A 393 -3.99 22.53 24.71
CA GLN A 393 -2.73 21.91 25.10
C GLN A 393 -2.61 20.45 24.65
N ALA A 394 -3.67 19.65 24.83
CA ALA A 394 -3.66 18.25 24.38
C ALA A 394 -3.53 18.12 22.85
N ILE A 395 -4.15 19.04 22.09
CA ILE A 395 -3.99 19.14 20.62
C ILE A 395 -2.55 19.49 20.26
N TRP A 396 -1.95 20.48 20.94
CA TRP A 396 -0.55 20.85 20.75
C TRP A 396 0.38 19.66 20.98
N ASP A 397 0.21 18.98 22.12
CA ASP A 397 1.03 17.83 22.51
C ASP A 397 0.85 16.64 21.55
N ALA A 398 -0.36 16.44 21.00
CA ALA A 398 -0.62 15.41 20.00
C ALA A 398 0.13 15.70 18.68
N ILE A 399 0.13 16.95 18.22
CA ILE A 399 0.89 17.34 17.02
C ILE A 399 2.40 17.26 17.28
N GLU A 400 2.88 17.68 18.45
CA GLU A 400 4.28 17.52 18.88
C GLU A 400 4.70 16.04 18.86
N ASN A 401 3.91 15.13 19.45
CA ASN A 401 4.18 13.69 19.37
C ASN A 401 4.24 13.25 17.90
N GLY A 402 3.29 13.70 17.07
CA GLY A 402 3.18 13.33 15.68
C GLY A 402 4.43 13.66 14.83
N VAL A 403 5.13 14.76 15.14
CA VAL A 403 6.38 15.13 14.46
C VAL A 403 7.64 14.82 15.26
N SER A 404 7.51 14.22 16.44
CA SER A 404 8.61 14.01 17.41
C SER A 404 9.73 13.11 16.90
N THR A 405 9.42 12.18 16.00
CA THR A 405 10.35 11.19 15.42
C THR A 405 10.73 11.49 13.98
N TYR A 406 10.21 12.56 13.37
CA TYR A 406 10.57 12.98 12.03
C TYR A 406 12.10 13.08 11.86
N PRO A 407 12.70 12.67 10.72
CA PRO A 407 12.08 12.20 9.48
C PRO A 407 11.75 10.69 9.45
N ALA A 408 11.76 9.98 10.60
CA ALA A 408 11.33 8.58 10.62
C ALA A 408 9.89 8.46 10.12
N GLN A 409 9.63 7.49 9.23
CA GLN A 409 8.32 7.27 8.60
C GLN A 409 7.35 6.52 9.53
N GLU A 410 7.19 7.07 10.73
CA GLU A 410 6.34 6.54 11.78
C GLU A 410 4.86 6.76 11.47
N GLY A 411 4.02 5.81 11.87
CA GLY A 411 2.57 5.91 11.71
C GLY A 411 1.96 7.14 12.39
N ARG A 412 2.64 7.68 13.41
CA ARG A 412 2.19 8.81 14.22
C ARG A 412 2.14 10.16 13.49
N PHE A 413 2.74 10.30 12.30
CA PHE A 413 2.72 11.58 11.58
C PHE A 413 1.27 12.04 11.37
N PRO A 414 0.89 13.28 11.72
CA PRO A 414 -0.51 13.67 11.76
C PRO A 414 -0.99 14.14 10.37
N GLN A 415 -2.05 13.53 9.87
CA GLN A 415 -2.92 14.13 8.85
C GLN A 415 -4.03 14.90 9.58
N VAL A 416 -4.44 16.06 9.06
CA VAL A 416 -5.26 17.01 9.82
C VAL A 416 -6.40 17.64 9.02
N SER A 417 -7.45 18.08 9.73
CA SER A 417 -8.49 18.96 9.21
C SER A 417 -8.75 20.15 10.14
N ASN A 418 -8.90 21.32 9.54
CA ASN A 418 -9.09 22.61 10.22
C ASN A 418 -7.96 22.99 11.19
N ILE A 419 -6.79 22.38 11.02
CA ILE A 419 -5.54 22.70 11.71
C ILE A 419 -4.53 23.09 10.64
N VAL A 420 -3.79 24.16 10.89
CA VAL A 420 -2.62 24.55 10.11
C VAL A 420 -1.45 24.66 11.07
N PHE A 421 -0.36 23.93 10.82
CA PHE A 421 0.80 23.99 11.70
C PHE A 421 2.12 24.01 10.93
N SER A 422 3.14 24.58 11.57
CA SER A 422 4.50 24.51 11.08
C SER A 422 5.44 23.87 12.10
N PHE A 423 6.45 23.14 11.62
CA PHE A 423 7.41 22.48 12.48
C PHE A 423 8.84 22.54 11.93
N ASP A 424 9.81 22.48 12.83
CA ASP A 424 11.24 22.42 12.54
C ASP A 424 11.81 21.10 13.06
N PRO A 425 12.21 20.16 12.18
CA PRO A 425 12.72 18.86 12.58
C PRO A 425 14.10 18.92 13.23
N ALA A 426 14.85 20.02 13.07
CA ALA A 426 16.16 20.21 13.69
C ALA A 426 16.06 20.51 15.20
N ARG A 427 14.87 20.89 15.69
CA ARG A 427 14.64 21.13 17.12
C ARG A 427 14.57 19.84 17.92
N GLU A 428 14.81 19.98 19.22
CA GLU A 428 14.68 18.91 20.19
C GLU A 428 13.30 18.23 20.08
N ARG A 429 13.28 16.92 20.29
CA ARG A 429 12.05 16.13 20.36
C ARG A 429 11.04 16.78 21.31
N ASN A 430 9.78 16.84 20.90
CA ASN A 430 8.66 17.48 21.61
C ASN A 430 8.77 19.01 21.77
N LYS A 431 9.63 19.67 20.98
CA LYS A 431 9.71 21.14 20.85
C LYS A 431 9.83 21.55 19.38
N ARG A 432 9.24 20.76 18.48
CA ARG A 432 9.40 20.90 17.03
C ARG A 432 8.34 21.79 16.41
N VAL A 433 7.15 21.85 17.00
CA VAL A 433 6.05 22.69 16.50
C VAL A 433 6.38 24.16 16.77
N LEU A 434 6.27 24.98 15.73
CA LEU A 434 6.56 26.42 15.78
C LEU A 434 5.29 27.25 15.92
N SER A 435 4.25 26.86 15.19
CA SER A 435 2.94 27.50 15.20
C SER A 435 1.86 26.47 14.95
N LEU A 436 0.69 26.69 15.55
CA LEU A 436 -0.51 25.90 15.32
C LEU A 436 -1.71 26.86 15.33
N GLU A 437 -2.47 26.83 14.26
CA GLU A 437 -3.74 27.51 14.10
C GLU A 437 -4.87 26.49 13.98
N LEU A 438 -6.01 26.79 14.58
CA LEU A 438 -7.23 26.00 14.48
C LEU A 438 -8.36 26.92 14.00
N GLY A 439 -9.00 26.58 12.89
CA GLY A 439 -10.07 27.40 12.32
C GLY A 439 -9.61 28.81 11.88
N GLY A 440 -8.36 28.93 11.44
CA GLY A 440 -7.76 30.20 11.01
C GLY A 440 -7.45 31.18 12.15
N LYS A 441 -7.41 30.70 13.41
CA LYS A 441 -7.02 31.47 14.59
C LYS A 441 -5.91 30.74 15.34
N PRO A 442 -5.00 31.46 16.03
CA PRO A 442 -4.05 30.83 16.93
C PRO A 442 -4.74 29.93 17.95
N LEU A 443 -4.14 28.77 18.24
CA LEU A 443 -4.67 27.82 19.22
C LEU A 443 -4.69 28.43 20.63
N GLU A 444 -5.83 28.34 21.31
CA GLU A 444 -5.96 28.74 22.73
C GLU A 444 -5.76 27.50 23.61
N LEU A 445 -4.66 27.43 24.37
CA LEU A 445 -4.23 26.21 25.07
C LEU A 445 -5.23 25.72 26.14
N ASP A 446 -5.84 26.63 26.90
CA ASP A 446 -6.76 26.27 27.98
C ASP A 446 -8.20 26.02 27.50
N ARG A 447 -8.52 26.40 26.26
CA ARG A 447 -9.85 26.21 25.70
C ARG A 447 -10.07 24.73 25.36
N LYS A 448 -11.28 24.25 25.60
CA LYS A 448 -11.72 22.91 25.17
C LYS A 448 -12.25 22.95 23.75
N TYR A 449 -11.86 21.95 22.96
CA TYR A 449 -12.25 21.75 21.56
C TYR A 449 -12.81 20.34 21.38
N LEU A 450 -13.68 20.20 20.36
CA LEU A 450 -14.13 18.91 19.86
C LEU A 450 -13.14 18.39 18.81
N LEU A 451 -12.53 17.25 19.08
CA LEU A 451 -11.56 16.59 18.21
C LEU A 451 -12.14 15.27 17.70
N ALA A 452 -12.31 15.15 16.38
CA ALA A 452 -12.54 13.86 15.74
C ALA A 452 -11.19 13.14 15.56
N THR A 453 -11.10 11.88 15.99
CA THR A 453 -9.90 11.05 15.87
C THR A 453 -10.29 9.57 15.84
N ARG A 454 -9.34 8.64 15.98
CA ARG A 454 -9.62 7.20 16.07
C ARG A 454 -9.48 6.67 17.49
N GLY A 455 -10.23 5.62 17.81
CA GLY A 455 -10.10 4.89 19.08
C GLY A 455 -8.66 4.47 19.39
N TYR A 456 -7.91 4.02 18.37
CA TYR A 456 -6.46 3.75 18.45
C TYR A 456 -5.66 4.90 19.11
N MET A 457 -5.94 6.15 18.71
CA MET A 457 -5.28 7.33 19.28
C MET A 457 -5.87 7.70 20.65
N GLY A 458 -7.17 7.50 20.86
CA GLY A 458 -7.83 7.67 22.16
C GLY A 458 -7.28 6.74 23.25
N ARG A 459 -6.79 5.56 22.88
CA ARG A 459 -6.07 4.63 23.79
C ARG A 459 -4.58 4.95 23.98
N GLY A 460 -4.12 6.11 23.53
CA GLY A 460 -2.71 6.55 23.66
C GLY A 460 -1.71 5.80 22.78
N LYS A 461 -2.17 4.95 21.84
CA LYS A 461 -1.25 4.20 20.94
C LYS A 461 -0.46 5.17 20.06
N ASP A 462 0.68 4.72 19.52
CA ASP A 462 1.65 5.58 18.81
C ASP A 462 2.18 6.78 19.63
N GLY A 463 2.01 6.77 20.96
CA GLY A 463 2.45 7.83 21.87
C GLY A 463 1.50 9.03 21.94
N PHE A 464 0.23 8.86 21.51
CA PHE A 464 -0.80 9.90 21.65
C PHE A 464 -1.37 9.96 23.08
N ASP A 465 -0.50 9.91 24.09
CA ASP A 465 -0.88 9.91 25.52
C ASP A 465 -1.67 11.17 25.92
N SER A 466 -1.46 12.29 25.21
CA SER A 466 -2.23 13.52 25.41
C SER A 466 -3.72 13.39 25.04
N LEU A 467 -4.05 12.39 24.22
CA LEU A 467 -5.42 12.06 23.80
C LEU A 467 -5.99 10.88 24.59
N LEU A 468 -5.24 10.35 25.58
CA LEU A 468 -5.68 9.21 26.38
C LEU A 468 -7.02 9.51 27.04
N VAL A 469 -7.99 8.65 26.79
CA VAL A 469 -9.36 8.78 27.27
C VAL A 469 -9.49 8.42 28.74
N GLN A 470 -10.48 8.98 29.43
CA GLN A 470 -10.71 8.75 30.86
C GLN A 470 -10.95 7.28 31.21
N SER A 471 -11.61 6.53 30.32
CA SER A 471 -11.85 5.09 30.46
C SER A 471 -10.55 4.27 30.53
N GLU A 472 -9.48 4.76 29.90
CA GLU A 472 -8.13 4.18 29.86
C GLU A 472 -7.16 4.89 30.84
N GLY A 473 -7.68 5.74 31.75
CA GLY A 473 -6.90 6.43 32.78
C GLY A 473 -6.30 7.78 32.38
N GLY A 474 -6.72 8.34 31.24
CA GLY A 474 -6.30 9.66 30.76
C GLY A 474 -7.20 10.83 31.18
N GLN A 475 -7.14 11.92 30.41
CA GLN A 475 -7.85 13.18 30.71
C GLN A 475 -8.88 13.57 29.64
N ALA A 476 -8.84 12.96 28.46
CA ALA A 476 -9.76 13.26 27.37
C ALA A 476 -11.16 12.70 27.67
N GLU A 477 -12.18 13.55 27.58
CA GLU A 477 -13.59 13.16 27.75
C GLU A 477 -14.11 12.61 26.41
N GLU A 478 -14.63 11.38 26.43
CA GLU A 478 -15.22 10.72 25.26
C GLU A 478 -16.69 11.14 25.13
N LEU A 479 -17.04 11.79 24.03
CA LEU A 479 -18.42 12.13 23.68
C LEU A 479 -19.05 11.07 22.76
N VAL A 480 -18.22 10.45 21.93
CA VAL A 480 -18.53 9.28 21.13
C VAL A 480 -17.38 8.32 21.34
N ASP A 481 -17.66 7.21 22.02
CA ASP A 481 -16.73 6.12 22.27
C ASP A 481 -16.60 5.20 21.04
N GLU A 482 -15.79 4.15 21.16
CA GLU A 482 -15.56 3.20 20.07
C GLU A 482 -16.80 2.37 19.73
N GLU A 483 -17.66 2.05 20.70
CA GLU A 483 -18.87 1.27 20.47
C GLU A 483 -19.90 2.04 19.63
N ASN A 484 -19.95 3.36 19.79
CA ASN A 484 -20.86 4.25 19.07
C ASN A 484 -20.22 4.94 17.85
N GLY A 485 -18.90 4.79 17.69
CA GLY A 485 -18.14 5.41 16.61
C GLY A 485 -18.37 4.74 15.25
N ILE A 486 -18.36 5.53 14.17
CA ILE A 486 -18.54 5.02 12.81
C ILE A 486 -17.17 4.74 12.17
N LEU A 487 -17.06 3.63 11.45
CA LEU A 487 -15.85 3.29 10.70
C LEU A 487 -15.56 4.31 9.59
N ILE A 488 -14.29 4.65 9.38
CA ILE A 488 -13.84 5.54 8.29
C ILE A 488 -14.33 5.03 6.93
N SER A 489 -14.26 3.72 6.69
CA SER A 489 -14.75 3.10 5.46
C SER A 489 -16.25 3.32 5.25
N THR A 490 -17.05 3.30 6.32
CA THR A 490 -18.47 3.60 6.29
C THR A 490 -18.73 5.08 6.05
N MET A 491 -17.97 5.98 6.68
CA MET A 491 -18.08 7.42 6.40
C MET A 491 -17.77 7.75 4.95
N LEU A 492 -16.72 7.16 4.36
CA LEU A 492 -16.38 7.34 2.96
C LEU A 492 -17.48 6.81 2.03
N ARG A 493 -18.06 5.63 2.33
CA ARG A 493 -19.21 5.11 1.60
C ARG A 493 -20.42 6.04 1.69
N GLN A 494 -20.81 6.46 2.89
CA GLN A 494 -21.91 7.39 3.12
C GLN A 494 -21.67 8.73 2.43
N TYR A 495 -20.45 9.24 2.45
CA TYR A 495 -20.08 10.49 1.78
C TYR A 495 -20.30 10.38 0.27
N PHE A 496 -19.77 9.35 -0.39
CA PHE A 496 -19.98 9.19 -1.84
C PHE A 496 -21.42 8.84 -2.19
N MET A 497 -22.13 8.07 -1.35
CA MET A 497 -23.57 7.83 -1.50
C MET A 497 -24.36 9.14 -1.36
N ALA A 498 -24.04 9.97 -0.37
CA ALA A 498 -24.66 11.28 -0.18
C ALA A 498 -24.37 12.20 -1.35
N LEU A 499 -23.16 12.22 -1.93
CA LEU A 499 -22.91 12.95 -3.18
C LEU A 499 -23.80 12.46 -4.34
N ARG A 500 -24.06 11.16 -4.41
CA ARG A 500 -25.00 10.57 -5.38
C ARG A 500 -26.46 10.94 -5.11
N THR A 501 -26.83 11.21 -3.85
CA THR A 501 -28.20 11.54 -3.43
C THR A 501 -28.49 13.05 -3.42
N VAL A 502 -27.56 13.86 -2.89
CA VAL A 502 -27.55 15.34 -2.90
C VAL A 502 -27.45 15.83 -4.35
N GLY A 503 -26.72 15.10 -5.18
CA GLY A 503 -26.82 15.22 -6.61
C GLY A 503 -28.05 14.48 -7.15
N LYS A 504 -29.16 15.19 -7.37
CA LYS A 504 -30.11 14.83 -8.45
C LYS A 504 -29.38 14.90 -9.80
N TRP A 505 -28.48 13.95 -10.07
CA TRP A 505 -27.83 13.73 -11.37
C TRP A 505 -28.85 13.39 -12.46
N ARG A 506 -30.11 13.11 -12.09
CA ARG A 506 -31.26 13.05 -13.00
C ARG A 506 -31.51 14.35 -13.78
N LYS A 507 -30.96 15.51 -13.36
CA LYS A 507 -31.14 16.81 -14.05
C LYS A 507 -29.89 17.34 -14.76
N LEU A 508 -28.72 16.76 -14.53
CA LEU A 508 -27.53 17.12 -15.31
C LEU A 508 -27.66 16.58 -16.74
N SER A 509 -28.25 15.39 -16.90
CA SER A 509 -28.64 14.84 -18.20
C SER A 509 -29.59 15.79 -18.92
N GLU A 510 -30.68 16.25 -18.29
CA GLU A 510 -31.62 17.22 -18.90
C GLU A 510 -30.92 18.52 -19.31
N HIS A 511 -29.98 19.04 -18.51
CA HIS A 511 -29.22 20.24 -18.84
C HIS A 511 -28.31 20.02 -20.06
N TRP A 512 -27.55 18.92 -20.09
CA TRP A 512 -26.64 18.60 -21.20
C TRP A 512 -27.39 18.09 -22.45
N GLU A 513 -28.55 17.47 -22.31
CA GLU A 513 -29.50 17.17 -23.40
C GLU A 513 -30.11 18.45 -23.97
N THR A 514 -30.43 19.44 -23.13
CA THR A 514 -30.89 20.75 -23.57
C THR A 514 -29.78 21.52 -24.29
N VAL A 515 -28.53 21.40 -23.84
CA VAL A 515 -27.36 21.98 -24.52
C VAL A 515 -27.06 21.25 -25.83
N ALA A 516 -27.13 19.92 -25.86
CA ALA A 516 -26.92 19.10 -27.05
C ALA A 516 -28.04 19.25 -28.10
N SER A 517 -29.29 19.43 -27.68
CA SER A 517 -30.42 19.73 -28.56
C SER A 517 -30.34 21.16 -29.14
N LYS A 518 -29.85 22.13 -28.37
CA LYS A 518 -29.51 23.48 -28.87
C LYS A 518 -28.35 23.46 -29.87
N LEU A 519 -27.39 22.54 -29.72
CA LEU A 519 -26.30 22.35 -30.68
C LEU A 519 -26.77 21.72 -32.01
N LYS A 520 -27.88 20.97 -32.01
CA LYS A 520 -28.47 20.39 -33.24
C LYS A 520 -29.19 21.43 -34.13
N SER A 521 -29.45 22.66 -33.68
CA SER A 521 -30.21 23.65 -34.47
C SER A 521 -29.37 24.57 -35.36
N ASN A 522 -28.03 24.47 -35.36
CA ASN A 522 -27.18 25.39 -36.14
C ASN A 522 -26.57 24.78 -37.42
N THR A 523 -26.87 23.52 -37.76
CA THR A 523 -26.26 22.87 -38.93
C THR A 523 -27.00 23.16 -40.25
N THR A 524 -28.07 23.94 -40.25
CA THR A 524 -28.88 24.19 -41.46
C THR A 524 -28.49 25.45 -42.26
N GLN A 525 -27.44 26.21 -41.89
CA GLN A 525 -27.10 27.46 -42.60
C GLN A 525 -25.76 27.52 -43.33
N ALA A 526 -24.97 26.44 -43.38
CA ALA A 526 -23.70 26.45 -44.13
C ALA A 526 -23.72 25.46 -45.30
N ARG A 527 -24.61 25.70 -46.28
CA ARG A 527 -24.50 25.06 -47.60
C ARG A 527 -24.78 26.08 -48.70
N ALA A 528 -23.86 27.01 -48.85
CA ALA A 528 -23.69 27.80 -50.07
C ALA A 528 -22.24 28.28 -50.13
N LEU A 529 -21.41 27.60 -50.93
CA LEU A 529 -20.43 28.14 -51.87
C LEU A 529 -19.61 26.99 -52.48
N ALA A 530 -19.32 27.14 -53.77
CA ALA A 530 -19.16 26.08 -54.76
C ALA A 530 -17.66 25.76 -55.06
N PRO A 531 -17.31 25.12 -56.21
CA PRO A 531 -16.68 23.80 -56.26
C PRO A 531 -15.19 23.84 -56.64
N SER A 532 -14.44 22.79 -56.32
CA SER A 532 -13.24 22.46 -57.08
C SER A 532 -13.13 20.95 -57.26
N ASP A 533 -13.11 20.56 -58.53
CA ASP A 533 -12.75 19.25 -59.04
C ASP A 533 -11.38 18.79 -58.51
N ASP A 534 -11.14 17.48 -58.67
CA ASP A 534 -9.93 16.72 -58.35
C ASP A 534 -9.84 16.17 -56.92
N LEU A 535 -10.53 15.05 -56.68
CA LEU A 535 -9.84 13.79 -56.34
C LEU A 535 -10.76 12.55 -56.40
N GLU A 536 -11.41 12.30 -57.54
CA GLU A 536 -11.77 10.92 -57.90
C GLU A 536 -10.52 10.22 -58.43
N ARG A 537 -9.80 9.53 -57.55
CA ARG A 537 -9.01 8.31 -57.84
C ARG A 537 -8.23 7.91 -56.60
N SER A 538 -8.81 7.05 -55.79
CA SER A 538 -8.18 5.80 -55.35
C SER A 538 -9.10 5.07 -54.38
N LEU A 539 -9.26 3.76 -54.60
CA LEU A 539 -9.84 2.75 -53.70
C LEU A 539 -11.36 2.57 -53.75
N THR A 540 -11.84 2.03 -54.87
CA THR A 540 -12.86 0.99 -54.84
C THR A 540 -12.28 -0.29 -54.25
N LEU A 541 -12.81 -0.77 -53.12
CA LEU A 541 -12.90 -2.21 -52.85
C LEU A 541 -14.11 -2.50 -51.92
N SER A 542 -14.99 -3.34 -52.45
CA SER A 542 -16.06 -4.13 -51.82
C SER A 542 -17.03 -3.43 -50.87
N ARG A 543 -18.12 -3.01 -51.49
CA ARG A 543 -19.45 -2.79 -50.91
C ARG A 543 -20.13 -4.16 -50.72
N GLU A 544 -20.10 -4.70 -49.50
CA GLU A 544 -21.16 -5.58 -49.02
C GLU A 544 -21.86 -4.87 -47.85
N SER A 545 -23.04 -4.33 -48.14
CA SER A 545 -23.87 -3.69 -47.12
C SER A 545 -24.70 -4.76 -46.40
N SER A 546 -24.44 -4.98 -45.12
CA SER A 546 -25.57 -5.14 -44.19
C SER A 546 -26.12 -3.74 -43.93
N ARG A 547 -27.38 -3.54 -44.33
CA ARG A 547 -28.12 -2.29 -44.13
C ARG A 547 -28.38 -2.14 -42.62
N LEU A 548 -27.61 -1.29 -41.96
CA LEU A 548 -28.06 -0.63 -40.74
C LEU A 548 -28.59 0.74 -41.14
N SER A 549 -29.77 1.08 -40.64
CA SER A 549 -30.44 2.33 -40.95
C SER A 549 -29.62 3.52 -40.43
N ASP A 550 -29.66 4.66 -41.11
CA ASP A 550 -29.00 5.90 -40.63
C ASP A 550 -29.58 6.42 -39.29
N ALA A 551 -30.62 5.78 -38.75
CA ALA A 551 -31.13 6.02 -37.41
C ALA A 551 -30.31 5.31 -36.30
N ASP A 552 -29.56 4.24 -36.61
CA ASP A 552 -28.79 3.48 -35.61
C ASP A 552 -27.42 4.10 -35.28
N ARG A 553 -26.97 5.08 -36.07
CA ARG A 553 -25.64 5.71 -35.89
C ARG A 553 -25.63 6.85 -34.89
N THR A 554 -26.79 7.42 -34.55
CA THR A 554 -26.87 8.58 -33.65
C THR A 554 -26.99 8.23 -32.18
N ASP A 555 -27.36 6.99 -31.85
CA ASP A 555 -27.56 6.56 -30.46
C ASP A 555 -26.39 5.76 -29.88
N SER A 556 -25.44 5.28 -30.69
CA SER A 556 -24.28 4.52 -30.19
C SER A 556 -23.41 5.31 -29.23
N TRP A 557 -23.34 6.63 -29.39
CA TRP A 557 -22.57 7.50 -28.50
C TRP A 557 -23.31 7.86 -27.22
N HIS A 558 -24.65 7.87 -27.27
CA HIS A 558 -25.49 8.07 -26.11
C HIS A 558 -25.55 6.81 -25.25
N ASP A 559 -25.73 5.64 -25.87
CA ASP A 559 -25.69 4.32 -25.21
C ASP A 559 -24.31 4.01 -24.62
N PHE A 560 -23.24 4.41 -25.32
CA PHE A 560 -21.86 4.33 -24.82
C PHE A 560 -21.67 5.18 -23.54
N ILE A 561 -22.18 6.42 -23.51
CA ILE A 561 -22.09 7.29 -22.33
C ILE A 561 -22.95 6.75 -21.17
N LEU A 562 -24.15 6.22 -21.45
CA LEU A 562 -25.04 5.63 -20.45
C LEU A 562 -24.45 4.36 -19.82
N ALA A 563 -23.81 3.50 -20.62
CA ALA A 563 -23.07 2.34 -20.13
C ALA A 563 -21.82 2.75 -19.31
N ARG A 564 -21.10 3.79 -19.74
CA ARG A 564 -19.90 4.32 -19.09
C ARG A 564 -20.14 4.99 -17.74
N LEU A 565 -21.31 5.62 -17.56
CA LEU A 565 -21.76 6.27 -16.33
C LEU A 565 -22.53 5.32 -15.40
N GLY A 566 -22.75 4.06 -15.81
CA GLY A 566 -23.47 3.05 -15.02
C GLY A 566 -24.98 3.31 -14.91
N HIS A 567 -25.57 4.11 -15.80
CA HIS A 567 -26.98 4.52 -15.73
C HIS A 567 -27.99 3.42 -16.11
N SER A 568 -27.54 2.30 -16.69
CA SER A 568 -28.38 1.14 -17.03
C SER A 568 -28.38 0.04 -15.95
N LYS A 569 -27.71 0.23 -14.82
CA LYS A 569 -27.73 -0.71 -13.69
C LYS A 569 -28.57 -0.12 -12.55
N THR A 570 -29.71 -0.73 -12.29
CA THR A 570 -30.55 -0.40 -11.12
C THR A 570 -29.87 -0.88 -9.83
N PRO A 571 -29.78 -0.03 -8.78
CA PRO A 571 -29.36 -0.46 -7.45
C PRO A 571 -30.41 -1.36 -6.80
N HIS A 572 -29.97 -2.12 -5.80
CA HIS A 572 -30.81 -2.88 -4.88
C HIS A 572 -31.61 -1.89 -4.00
N ASP A 573 -32.92 -2.13 -3.82
CA ASP A 573 -33.72 -1.55 -2.75
C ASP A 573 -33.53 -2.42 -1.51
N ASP A 574 -33.05 -1.84 -0.41
CA ASP A 574 -32.79 -2.56 0.86
C ASP A 574 -34.08 -2.84 1.67
N ASP A 575 -35.26 -2.77 1.06
CA ASP A 575 -36.54 -2.96 1.77
C ASP A 575 -37.05 -4.41 1.79
N ASP A 576 -36.38 -5.37 1.13
CA ASP A 576 -36.75 -6.79 1.20
C ASP A 576 -35.53 -7.71 1.46
N GLU A 577 -35.53 -8.26 2.68
CA GLU A 577 -34.85 -9.46 3.19
C GLU A 577 -33.48 -9.35 3.94
N ASP A 578 -33.61 -9.42 5.27
CA ASP A 578 -32.75 -9.93 6.35
C ASP A 578 -31.29 -9.43 6.48
N ASP A 579 -31.15 -8.43 7.36
CA ASP A 579 -29.94 -7.99 8.06
C ASP A 579 -29.40 -9.06 9.04
N ARG A 580 -29.11 -10.26 8.53
CA ARG A 580 -28.46 -11.37 9.27
C ARG A 580 -27.26 -12.00 8.57
N GLY A 581 -26.76 -11.40 7.48
CA GLY A 581 -25.74 -12.01 6.62
C GLY A 581 -24.27 -11.92 7.08
N LEU A 582 -23.98 -11.35 8.26
CA LEU A 582 -22.58 -11.19 8.74
C LEU A 582 -22.28 -11.92 10.06
N HIS A 583 -23.26 -12.59 10.68
CA HIS A 583 -23.09 -13.26 11.98
C HIS A 583 -23.18 -14.80 11.97
N GLU A 584 -23.45 -15.44 10.83
CA GLU A 584 -23.45 -16.91 10.69
C GLU A 584 -22.41 -17.35 9.63
N LEU A 585 -21.13 -17.33 9.99
CA LEU A 585 -20.08 -18.08 9.26
C LEU A 585 -19.33 -19.04 10.20
N ALA A 586 -19.98 -19.46 11.27
CA ALA A 586 -19.53 -20.53 12.14
C ALA A 586 -20.72 -21.44 12.45
N GLU A 587 -20.56 -22.71 12.09
CA GLU A 587 -21.39 -23.89 12.39
C GLU A 587 -22.31 -24.43 11.29
N ASP A 588 -22.36 -25.76 11.28
CA ASP A 588 -23.04 -26.73 10.41
C ASP A 588 -22.59 -26.83 8.94
N GLY A 589 -22.33 -28.00 8.34
CA GLY A 589 -22.57 -29.40 8.69
C GLY A 589 -22.69 -30.17 7.37
N VAL A 590 -22.03 -31.31 7.25
CA VAL A 590 -21.94 -32.15 6.04
C VAL A 590 -23.32 -32.70 5.61
N ALA A 591 -23.73 -32.55 4.34
CA ALA A 591 -24.65 -33.47 3.67
C ALA A 591 -24.62 -33.37 2.11
N ASP A 592 -24.73 -34.54 1.48
CA ASP A 592 -24.60 -34.87 0.06
C ASP A 592 -25.61 -34.23 -0.93
N GLY A 593 -25.17 -34.04 -2.19
CA GLY A 593 -26.07 -33.94 -3.34
C GLY A 593 -25.45 -33.43 -4.65
N ALA A 594 -24.98 -34.36 -5.50
CA ALA A 594 -24.73 -34.34 -6.97
C ALA A 594 -24.23 -33.07 -7.73
N PRO A 595 -23.29 -33.20 -8.69
CA PRO A 595 -22.57 -32.07 -9.30
C PRO A 595 -23.36 -31.38 -10.44
N PRO A 596 -23.30 -30.04 -10.57
CA PRO A 596 -23.68 -29.38 -11.82
C PRO A 596 -22.59 -29.57 -12.88
N GLN A 597 -23.04 -29.85 -14.10
CA GLN A 597 -22.22 -30.09 -15.28
C GLN A 597 -21.28 -28.92 -15.61
N ALA A 598 -20.08 -29.26 -16.05
CA ALA A 598 -19.04 -28.34 -16.47
C ALA A 598 -19.49 -27.46 -17.63
N ALA A 599 -19.62 -26.16 -17.37
CA ALA A 599 -19.47 -25.15 -18.42
C ALA A 599 -17.97 -24.88 -18.58
N GLU A 600 -17.47 -24.97 -19.81
CA GLU A 600 -16.08 -24.66 -20.12
C GLU A 600 -15.74 -23.21 -19.70
N PRO A 601 -14.54 -22.95 -19.14
CA PRO A 601 -14.16 -21.60 -18.78
C PRO A 601 -13.87 -20.82 -20.06
N ASP A 602 -14.65 -19.77 -20.29
CA ASP A 602 -14.37 -18.73 -21.27
C ASP A 602 -13.07 -18.02 -20.87
N VAL A 603 -11.97 -18.43 -21.50
CA VAL A 603 -10.65 -17.81 -21.35
C VAL A 603 -10.57 -16.66 -22.34
N GLY A 604 -11.09 -15.48 -21.99
CA GLY A 604 -10.87 -14.33 -22.87
C GLY A 604 -11.73 -13.09 -22.69
N ALA A 605 -11.70 -12.45 -21.52
CA ALA A 605 -11.67 -10.99 -21.40
C ALA A 605 -11.65 -10.65 -19.90
N ASP A 606 -10.55 -10.08 -19.44
CA ASP A 606 -10.54 -9.37 -18.17
C ASP A 606 -11.25 -8.03 -18.40
N PRO A 607 -12.45 -7.78 -17.82
CA PRO A 607 -13.18 -6.54 -18.02
C PRO A 607 -12.41 -5.31 -17.52
N ASP A 608 -11.46 -5.50 -16.59
CA ASP A 608 -10.57 -4.43 -16.12
C ASP A 608 -9.59 -4.01 -17.24
N ASN A 609 -9.09 -4.98 -18.01
CA ASN A 609 -8.15 -4.75 -19.10
C ASN A 609 -8.82 -4.11 -20.33
N GLU A 610 -10.10 -4.43 -20.59
CA GLU A 610 -10.90 -3.75 -21.62
C GLU A 610 -11.07 -2.25 -21.30
N MET A 611 -11.43 -1.90 -20.06
CA MET A 611 -11.63 -0.50 -19.70
C MET A 611 -10.33 0.34 -19.79
N ASP A 612 -9.18 -0.25 -19.40
CA ASP A 612 -7.89 0.42 -19.50
C ASP A 612 -7.41 0.57 -20.96
N ILE A 613 -7.62 -0.45 -21.79
CA ILE A 613 -7.37 -0.39 -23.24
C ILE A 613 -8.27 0.66 -23.90
N GLU A 614 -9.54 0.75 -23.50
CA GLU A 614 -10.49 1.75 -24.00
C GLU A 614 -10.07 3.18 -23.64
N ILE A 615 -9.61 3.43 -22.41
CA ILE A 615 -9.08 4.74 -21.99
C ILE A 615 -7.84 5.11 -22.82
N LEU A 616 -6.96 4.16 -23.07
CA LEU A 616 -5.79 4.34 -23.93
C LEU A 616 -6.16 4.68 -25.38
N LEU A 617 -7.18 4.01 -25.93
CA LEU A 617 -7.71 4.29 -27.26
C LEU A 617 -8.36 5.67 -27.34
N LEU A 618 -9.10 6.08 -26.30
CA LEU A 618 -9.75 7.38 -26.22
C LEU A 618 -8.72 8.52 -26.18
N ARG A 619 -7.66 8.37 -25.39
CA ARG A 619 -6.53 9.32 -25.34
C ARG A 619 -5.83 9.44 -26.70
N LYS A 620 -5.58 8.31 -27.36
CA LYS A 620 -4.98 8.28 -28.71
C LYS A 620 -5.90 8.92 -29.76
N PHE A 621 -7.20 8.69 -29.67
CA PHE A 621 -8.20 9.29 -30.55
C PHE A 621 -8.24 10.81 -30.38
N TRP A 622 -8.37 11.31 -29.16
CA TRP A 622 -8.39 12.75 -28.87
C TRP A 622 -7.10 13.46 -29.25
N ALA A 623 -5.95 12.86 -29.00
CA ALA A 623 -4.65 13.39 -29.45
C ALA A 623 -4.54 13.48 -30.98
N ARG A 624 -5.12 12.52 -31.71
CA ARG A 624 -5.17 12.55 -33.18
C ARG A 624 -6.18 13.57 -33.71
N TRP A 625 -7.35 13.64 -33.08
CA TRP A 625 -8.41 14.57 -33.47
C TRP A 625 -7.97 16.02 -33.27
N THR A 626 -7.43 16.35 -32.10
CA THR A 626 -6.92 17.71 -31.79
C THR A 626 -5.81 18.15 -32.75
N ARG A 627 -4.88 17.24 -33.08
CA ARG A 627 -3.86 17.46 -34.11
C ARG A 627 -4.44 17.75 -35.49
N LYS A 628 -5.49 17.03 -35.90
CA LYS A 628 -6.18 17.26 -37.18
C LYS A 628 -7.04 18.52 -37.18
N ALA A 629 -7.60 18.89 -36.03
CA ALA A 629 -8.41 20.09 -35.86
C ALA A 629 -7.56 21.38 -35.71
N GLY A 630 -6.22 21.27 -35.70
CA GLY A 630 -5.32 22.41 -35.49
C GLY A 630 -5.37 22.96 -34.06
N ILE A 631 -5.92 22.19 -33.11
CA ILE A 631 -6.04 22.58 -31.70
C ILE A 631 -4.84 21.99 -30.96
N THR A 632 -4.02 22.84 -30.35
CA THR A 632 -2.98 22.42 -29.41
C THR A 632 -3.64 21.84 -28.17
N SER A 633 -3.63 20.51 -28.03
CA SER A 633 -3.94 19.87 -26.76
C SER A 633 -2.66 19.72 -25.95
N SER A 634 -2.56 20.44 -24.83
CA SER A 634 -1.80 19.95 -23.69
C SER A 634 -2.71 19.02 -22.90
N VAL A 635 -2.12 18.01 -22.24
CA VAL A 635 -2.80 17.36 -21.11
C VAL A 635 -3.20 18.49 -20.18
N CYS A 636 -4.50 18.57 -19.81
CA CYS A 636 -5.03 19.65 -18.97
C CYS A 636 -3.99 20.05 -17.93
N GLU A 637 -3.56 21.32 -17.96
CA GLU A 637 -2.75 21.83 -16.86
C GLU A 637 -3.53 21.53 -15.57
N PRO A 638 -2.84 21.10 -14.49
CA PRO A 638 -3.48 21.06 -13.17
C PRO A 638 -4.13 22.43 -12.97
N ALA A 639 -5.41 22.45 -12.58
CA ALA A 639 -6.12 23.71 -12.36
C ALA A 639 -5.25 24.59 -11.45
N GLY A 640 -4.81 25.76 -11.96
CA GLY A 640 -4.06 26.71 -11.15
C GLY A 640 -4.88 27.21 -9.96
N ASP A 641 -4.23 27.90 -9.02
CA ASP A 641 -4.78 28.31 -7.71
C ASP A 641 -6.14 29.04 -7.74
N GLY A 642 -6.58 29.57 -8.90
CA GLY A 642 -7.87 30.22 -9.07
C GLY A 642 -9.00 29.36 -9.65
N GLY A 643 -8.74 28.11 -10.06
CA GLY A 643 -9.69 27.27 -10.82
C GLY A 643 -10.69 26.47 -9.98
N CYS A 644 -10.54 26.42 -8.66
CA CYS A 644 -11.39 25.68 -7.73
C CYS A 644 -12.11 26.60 -6.74
N LEU A 645 -12.86 27.57 -7.24
CA LEU A 645 -13.70 28.48 -6.44
C LEU A 645 -15.14 27.99 -6.25
N VAL A 646 -15.43 26.70 -6.48
CA VAL A 646 -16.78 26.16 -6.29
C VAL A 646 -16.72 24.99 -5.30
N ASP A 647 -17.44 25.09 -4.19
CA ASP A 647 -17.35 24.14 -3.05
C ASP A 647 -17.55 22.67 -3.44
N TRP A 648 -18.28 22.38 -4.52
CA TRP A 648 -18.48 21.00 -4.99
C TRP A 648 -17.22 20.39 -5.63
N THR A 649 -16.27 21.19 -6.15
CA THR A 649 -15.04 20.62 -6.75
C THR A 649 -14.12 20.06 -5.69
N ARG A 650 -14.06 20.66 -4.49
CA ARG A 650 -13.34 20.11 -3.33
C ARG A 650 -13.84 18.73 -2.93
N LEU A 651 -15.14 18.47 -3.14
CA LEU A 651 -15.78 17.22 -2.76
C LEU A 651 -15.29 16.00 -3.57
N ILE A 652 -14.79 16.23 -4.78
CA ILE A 652 -14.32 15.16 -5.69
C ILE A 652 -12.88 15.38 -6.17
N ALA A 653 -12.24 16.51 -5.84
CA ALA A 653 -10.88 16.84 -6.23
C ALA A 653 -10.08 17.28 -4.99
N PRO A 654 -9.80 16.37 -4.05
CA PRO A 654 -9.03 16.72 -2.87
C PRO A 654 -7.60 17.11 -3.26
N THR A 655 -7.12 18.18 -2.64
CA THR A 655 -5.79 18.78 -2.90
C THR A 655 -5.00 18.92 -1.60
N VAL A 656 -3.70 19.11 -1.75
CA VAL A 656 -2.83 19.56 -0.66
C VAL A 656 -3.05 21.06 -0.51
N GLU A 657 -3.32 21.52 0.71
CA GLU A 657 -3.72 22.92 0.99
C GLU A 657 -2.64 23.69 1.77
N GLY A 658 -1.52 23.05 2.12
CA GLY A 658 -0.47 23.66 2.92
C GLY A 658 -0.81 23.72 4.42
N ARG A 659 -1.66 22.81 4.89
CA ARG A 659 -2.00 22.62 6.30
C ARG A 659 -0.77 22.24 7.13
N ILE A 660 0.22 21.59 6.53
CA ILE A 660 1.45 21.15 7.21
C ILE A 660 2.66 21.74 6.52
N THR A 661 3.37 22.64 7.20
CA THR A 661 4.58 23.28 6.65
C THR A 661 5.82 22.89 7.44
N MET A 662 6.79 22.29 6.76
CA MET A 662 8.12 22.06 7.34
C MET A 662 9.00 23.28 7.08
N VAL A 663 9.61 23.84 8.13
CA VAL A 663 10.58 24.92 8.00
C VAL A 663 11.97 24.31 7.92
N GLU A 664 12.61 24.37 6.76
CA GLU A 664 14.02 24.04 6.63
C GLU A 664 14.85 25.15 7.28
N SER A 665 15.62 24.82 8.31
CA SER A 665 16.62 25.74 8.85
C SER A 665 17.60 26.03 7.71
N LYS A 666 17.70 27.29 7.26
CA LYS A 666 18.78 27.71 6.36
C LYS A 666 20.10 27.40 7.08
N SER A 667 20.80 26.35 6.65
CA SER A 667 22.18 26.07 7.04
C SER A 667 23.11 27.21 6.66
#